data_AF-A0A7C2YHY1-F1
#
_entry.id   AF-A0A7C2YHY1-F1
#
_cell.length_a   1.000
_cell.length_b   1.000
_cell.length_c   1.000
_cell.angle_alpha   90.00
_cell.angle_beta   90.00
_cell.angle_gamma   90.00
#
_symmetry.space_group_name_H-M   'P 1'
#
loop_
_entity.id
_entity.type
_entity.pdbx_description
1 polymer ?
#
loop_
_entity_poly.entity_id
_entity_poly.type
_entity_poly.pdbx_seq_one_letter_code
_entity_poly.pdbx_strand_id
1 'polypeptide(L)'
;MKSFLKFIFAFLIILLILILLKNKKLEKFELITYDWRLKSAVIKKDIPVVVVGITGDFEKEIGEPFSRKYYSKILKILKEDEAEIIVFDIFFPTFSEKNKEDLEFLKSIKENGKVILPVFSPVKLRKREGKIYIVDSIRGSADEFENFALSSGHINTYQDKDQIIRKFPAYIKYGEKIYPQLGIEVKRILKKKDVTSLENELPLDNEGCFYIRYISPQKIKDYFIPFSDVIKKNYKKDFFKGKIVLIGQTIVGAKNADLIPTPLGTQFGVFVQASSIATNISGEYIKHINSLFYFFIYSIFLSLIFSNSKIFLNTIYTIFFPFLILFTSKILMDKWGIFFDVIPFIFFTVFYYLSFIFYSLFLTIKKLFQKETILKIVRNVEEEFTEMLNPVELLKKENMQFLGFGSEELIENTPSMVLKTILLTLQIESGCILTKTGHKIEIIAKEGEEIECINIEEITKNVTKPKIINKFKGDKIKNLAIIPIISLQDFSVFGIFINKKPSVFSKKGMFNFDDINLIETLALQGLIAIQNSKLNLILKETQLETIFRLAMAIEYRDRETGGHIQRVSNYAYLIAEKMGFKKTECNLIKNAMPLHDIGKIAIPDNILLKPEKLTNEERKIVEMHPIIGAKMLEGSKSIILKAAEIIALSHHEKYDGSGYPYGLSGNEIPIYGRIAALSDVFDALTSKRIYKEPVDIIEGFEIINQEKGKSFDPKIVDIFLKAKEEVVEIYNKFKQDIIFTFDKTKEL
;
A
#
# COMPACT_ATOMS: atom_id res chain seq x y z
N MET A 1 0.72 -8.93 4.45
CA MET A 1 -0.51 -9.73 4.63
C MET A 1 -1.78 -9.10 4.03
N LYS A 2 -2.25 -7.90 4.48
CA LYS A 2 -3.46 -7.25 3.91
C LYS A 2 -3.40 -7.01 2.39
N SER A 3 -2.24 -6.67 1.84
CA SER A 3 -2.05 -6.47 0.40
C SER A 3 -2.05 -7.78 -0.40
N PHE A 4 -1.63 -8.88 0.22
CA PHE A 4 -1.62 -10.21 -0.38
C PHE A 4 -3.03 -10.81 -0.44
N LEU A 5 -3.83 -10.63 0.62
CA LEU A 5 -5.25 -10.98 0.62
C LEU A 5 -6.03 -10.25 -0.49
N LYS A 6 -5.72 -8.96 -0.72
CA LYS A 6 -6.32 -8.16 -1.80
C LYS A 6 -5.96 -8.70 -3.19
N PHE A 7 -4.72 -9.15 -3.38
CA PHE A 7 -4.28 -9.78 -4.62
C PHE A 7 -5.00 -11.11 -4.88
N ILE A 8 -5.10 -11.97 -3.87
CA ILE A 8 -5.82 -13.25 -3.98
C ILE A 8 -7.29 -13.00 -4.34
N PHE A 9 -7.94 -12.03 -3.70
CA PHE A 9 -9.33 -11.70 -3.98
C PHE A 9 -9.53 -11.16 -5.42
N ALA A 10 -8.64 -10.27 -5.87
CA ALA A 10 -8.62 -9.77 -7.24
C ALA A 10 -8.41 -10.90 -8.26
N PHE A 11 -7.47 -11.81 -7.99
CA PHE A 11 -7.17 -12.97 -8.83
C PHE A 11 -8.36 -13.95 -8.90
N LEU A 12 -9.02 -14.24 -7.77
CA LEU A 12 -10.22 -15.08 -7.73
C LEU A 12 -11.38 -14.47 -8.53
N ILE A 13 -11.55 -13.15 -8.50
CA ILE A 13 -12.55 -12.44 -9.32
C ILE A 13 -12.23 -12.55 -10.82
N ILE A 14 -10.96 -12.35 -11.22
CA ILE A 14 -10.52 -12.54 -12.61
C ILE A 14 -10.77 -13.97 -13.07
N LEU A 15 -10.40 -14.95 -12.24
CA LEU A 15 -10.59 -16.37 -12.54
C LEU A 15 -12.08 -16.71 -12.68
N LEU A 16 -12.94 -16.20 -11.79
CA LEU A 16 -14.39 -16.36 -11.88
C LEU A 16 -14.96 -15.77 -13.18
N ILE A 17 -14.51 -14.58 -13.56
CA ILE A 17 -14.94 -13.90 -14.79
C ILE A 17 -14.48 -14.68 -16.03
N LEU A 18 -13.23 -15.16 -16.06
CA LEU A 18 -12.71 -16.00 -17.14
C LEU A 18 -13.47 -17.33 -17.25
N ILE A 19 -13.85 -17.93 -16.12
CA ILE A 19 -14.69 -19.14 -16.08
C ILE A 19 -16.11 -18.83 -16.62
N LEU A 20 -16.67 -17.67 -16.31
CA LEU A 20 -17.99 -17.26 -16.82
C LEU A 20 -17.97 -16.97 -18.33
N LEU A 21 -16.90 -16.33 -18.84
CA LEU A 21 -16.66 -16.12 -20.27
C LEU A 21 -16.50 -17.43 -21.02
N LYS A 22 -15.64 -18.34 -20.54
CA LYS A 22 -15.35 -19.63 -21.17
C LYS A 22 -16.60 -20.51 -21.30
N ASN A 23 -17.53 -20.41 -20.37
CA ASN A 23 -18.74 -21.23 -20.33
C ASN A 23 -19.96 -20.64 -21.06
N LYS A 24 -19.81 -19.54 -21.82
CA LYS A 24 -20.92 -18.81 -22.47
C LYS A 24 -22.07 -18.43 -21.51
N LYS A 25 -21.83 -18.41 -20.20
CA LYS A 25 -22.84 -18.10 -19.18
C LYS A 25 -23.27 -16.63 -19.23
N LEU A 26 -22.40 -15.76 -19.75
CA LEU A 26 -22.70 -14.35 -19.93
C LEU A 26 -23.81 -14.12 -20.95
N GLU A 27 -23.79 -14.79 -22.11
CA GLU A 27 -24.88 -14.68 -23.11
C GLU A 27 -26.24 -15.04 -22.50
N LYS A 28 -26.28 -16.10 -21.68
CA LYS A 28 -27.50 -16.50 -20.96
C LYS A 28 -27.94 -15.44 -19.95
N PHE A 29 -27.00 -14.77 -19.28
CA PHE A 29 -27.30 -13.66 -18.37
C PHE A 29 -27.89 -12.46 -19.11
N GLU A 30 -27.36 -12.09 -20.29
CA GLU A 30 -27.95 -11.02 -21.10
C GLU A 30 -29.41 -11.33 -21.47
N LEU A 31 -29.68 -12.54 -21.94
CA LEU A 31 -31.04 -12.97 -22.29
C LEU A 31 -32.00 -12.93 -21.09
N ILE A 32 -31.55 -13.35 -19.90
CA ILE A 32 -32.34 -13.24 -18.67
C ILE A 32 -32.62 -11.77 -18.32
N THR A 33 -31.63 -10.90 -18.43
CA THR A 33 -31.82 -9.47 -18.13
C THR A 33 -32.66 -8.77 -19.19
N TYR A 34 -32.63 -9.22 -20.45
CA TYR A 34 -33.56 -8.77 -21.49
C TYR A 34 -34.99 -9.09 -21.07
N ASP A 35 -35.26 -10.34 -20.67
CA ASP A 35 -36.61 -10.77 -20.27
C ASP A 35 -37.12 -9.97 -19.08
N TRP A 36 -36.27 -9.72 -18.09
CA TRP A 36 -36.60 -8.88 -16.94
C TRP A 36 -36.94 -7.43 -17.34
N ARG A 37 -36.22 -6.85 -18.29
CA ARG A 37 -36.50 -5.49 -18.80
C ARG A 37 -37.77 -5.44 -19.65
N LEU A 38 -38.03 -6.48 -20.44
CA LEU A 38 -39.21 -6.59 -21.30
C LEU A 38 -40.52 -6.62 -20.51
N LYS A 39 -40.53 -7.21 -19.31
CA LYS A 39 -41.72 -7.27 -18.44
C LYS A 39 -42.36 -5.91 -18.18
N SER A 40 -41.56 -4.83 -18.12
CA SER A 40 -42.08 -3.46 -18.00
C SER A 40 -42.39 -2.81 -19.35
N ALA A 41 -41.58 -3.12 -20.36
CA ALA A 41 -41.63 -2.55 -21.70
C ALA A 41 -42.65 -3.27 -22.61
N VAL A 42 -43.83 -3.61 -22.10
CA VAL A 42 -44.93 -4.22 -22.87
C VAL A 42 -45.79 -3.14 -23.55
N ILE A 43 -46.53 -3.53 -24.59
CA ILE A 43 -47.52 -2.66 -25.21
C ILE A 43 -48.67 -2.46 -24.22
N LYS A 44 -48.85 -1.21 -23.77
CA LYS A 44 -49.92 -0.79 -22.84
C LYS A 44 -51.06 -0.05 -23.53
N LYS A 45 -50.83 0.50 -24.72
CA LYS A 45 -51.85 1.23 -25.49
C LYS A 45 -52.85 0.25 -26.10
N ASP A 46 -54.11 0.69 -26.18
CA ASP A 46 -55.12 -0.07 -26.92
C ASP A 46 -54.80 0.02 -28.41
N ILE A 47 -54.68 -1.15 -29.04
CA ILE A 47 -54.35 -1.30 -30.44
C ILE A 47 -55.56 -1.98 -31.08
N PRO A 48 -55.94 -1.63 -32.32
CA PRO A 48 -57.08 -2.21 -33.01
C PRO A 48 -56.80 -3.66 -33.47
N VAL A 49 -56.29 -4.52 -32.60
CA VAL A 49 -56.08 -5.95 -32.83
C VAL A 49 -57.05 -6.72 -31.95
N VAL A 50 -57.64 -7.80 -32.46
CA VAL A 50 -58.48 -8.73 -31.70
C VAL A 50 -58.10 -10.14 -32.09
N VAL A 51 -57.87 -10.98 -31.09
CA VAL A 51 -57.67 -12.41 -31.23
C VAL A 51 -59.01 -13.11 -31.04
N VAL A 52 -59.47 -13.77 -32.10
CA VAL A 52 -60.57 -14.73 -32.03
C VAL A 52 -59.96 -16.11 -31.82
N GLY A 53 -60.07 -16.60 -30.59
CA GLY A 53 -59.50 -17.90 -30.24
C GLY A 53 -60.52 -19.03 -30.33
N ILE A 54 -60.14 -20.11 -31.01
CA ILE A 54 -60.88 -21.38 -30.92
C ILE A 54 -60.59 -21.96 -29.53
N THR A 55 -61.63 -22.16 -28.72
CA THR A 55 -61.55 -22.64 -27.34
C THR A 55 -61.93 -24.12 -27.25
N GLY A 56 -61.45 -24.81 -26.20
CA GLY A 56 -61.67 -26.25 -26.02
C GLY A 56 -63.15 -26.62 -25.89
N ASP A 57 -63.95 -25.77 -25.30
CA ASP A 57 -65.39 -26.01 -25.14
C ASP A 57 -66.12 -25.96 -26.49
N PHE A 58 -65.68 -25.08 -27.40
CA PHE A 58 -66.25 -24.98 -28.73
C PHE A 58 -65.79 -26.12 -29.65
N GLU A 59 -64.54 -26.57 -29.53
CA GLU A 59 -64.06 -27.75 -30.24
C GLU A 59 -64.82 -29.02 -29.79
N LYS A 60 -65.11 -29.17 -28.49
CA LYS A 60 -65.97 -30.26 -27.98
C LYS A 60 -67.40 -30.19 -28.50
N GLU A 61 -67.96 -28.99 -28.70
CA GLU A 61 -69.32 -28.78 -29.21
C GLU A 61 -69.47 -29.24 -30.68
N ILE A 62 -68.40 -29.16 -31.48
CA ILE A 62 -68.45 -29.30 -32.95
C ILE A 62 -67.66 -30.51 -33.49
N GLY A 63 -66.66 -31.00 -32.75
CA GLY A 63 -65.79 -32.10 -33.15
C GLY A 63 -64.55 -31.68 -33.96
N GLU A 64 -63.51 -32.53 -33.93
CA GLU A 64 -62.29 -32.43 -34.74
C GLU A 64 -62.38 -33.44 -35.93
N PRO A 65 -62.10 -33.05 -37.18
CA PRO A 65 -61.57 -31.77 -37.64
C PRO A 65 -62.62 -30.66 -37.71
N PHE A 66 -62.20 -29.44 -37.40
CA PHE A 66 -63.05 -28.26 -37.39
C PHE A 66 -63.55 -27.92 -38.81
N SER A 67 -64.87 -27.98 -39.02
CA SER A 67 -65.52 -27.80 -40.32
C SER A 67 -65.29 -26.40 -40.91
N ARG A 68 -65.04 -26.35 -42.23
CA ARG A 68 -64.76 -25.09 -42.96
C ARG A 68 -65.98 -24.18 -43.06
N LYS A 69 -67.18 -24.74 -42.88
CA LYS A 69 -68.43 -23.99 -42.76
C LYS A 69 -68.38 -22.93 -41.66
N TYR A 70 -67.71 -23.20 -40.53
CA TYR A 70 -67.59 -22.23 -39.44
C TYR A 70 -66.64 -21.08 -39.77
N TYR A 71 -65.56 -21.35 -40.49
CA TYR A 71 -64.68 -20.30 -41.02
C TYR A 71 -65.38 -19.46 -42.09
N SER A 72 -66.22 -20.05 -42.93
CA SER A 72 -67.09 -19.29 -43.84
C SER A 72 -68.06 -18.38 -43.07
N LYS A 73 -68.72 -18.91 -42.04
CA LYS A 73 -69.69 -18.16 -41.22
C LYS A 73 -69.03 -16.98 -40.52
N ILE A 74 -67.84 -17.17 -39.91
CA ILE A 74 -67.16 -16.07 -39.22
C ILE A 74 -66.69 -14.99 -40.21
N LEU A 75 -66.22 -15.36 -41.41
CA LEU A 75 -65.84 -14.38 -42.44
C LEU A 75 -67.02 -13.51 -42.90
N LYS A 76 -68.23 -14.08 -42.97
CA LYS A 76 -69.45 -13.31 -43.28
C LYS A 76 -69.77 -12.33 -42.14
N ILE A 77 -69.73 -12.79 -40.89
CA ILE A 77 -69.97 -11.94 -39.70
C ILE A 77 -68.95 -10.79 -39.63
N LEU A 78 -67.67 -11.08 -39.76
CA LEU A 78 -66.62 -10.07 -39.70
C LEU A 78 -66.67 -9.07 -40.86
N LYS A 79 -67.20 -9.47 -42.02
CA LYS A 79 -67.49 -8.56 -43.12
C LYS A 79 -68.65 -7.60 -42.77
N GLU A 80 -69.74 -8.14 -42.24
CA GLU A 80 -70.91 -7.36 -41.78
C GLU A 80 -70.52 -6.36 -40.70
N ASP A 81 -69.63 -6.76 -39.78
CA ASP A 81 -69.16 -5.91 -38.68
C ASP A 81 -68.00 -4.98 -39.06
N GLU A 82 -67.71 -4.84 -40.36
CA GLU A 82 -66.70 -3.92 -40.90
C GLU A 82 -65.29 -4.13 -40.31
N ALA A 83 -64.87 -5.39 -40.10
CA ALA A 83 -63.48 -5.71 -39.77
C ALA A 83 -62.54 -5.16 -40.86
N GLU A 84 -61.39 -4.63 -40.45
CA GLU A 84 -60.47 -3.94 -41.35
C GLU A 84 -59.58 -4.92 -42.12
N ILE A 85 -59.01 -5.89 -41.40
CA ILE A 85 -58.17 -6.97 -41.95
C ILE A 85 -58.49 -8.22 -41.14
N ILE A 86 -58.58 -9.37 -41.80
CA ILE A 86 -58.77 -10.67 -41.16
C ILE A 86 -57.54 -11.51 -41.43
N VAL A 87 -56.86 -11.97 -40.39
CA VAL A 87 -55.64 -12.77 -40.47
C VAL A 87 -55.92 -14.14 -39.90
N PHE A 88 -55.57 -15.19 -40.63
CA PHE A 88 -55.56 -16.55 -40.08
C PHE A 88 -54.18 -16.90 -39.55
N ASP A 89 -54.14 -17.54 -38.37
CA ASP A 89 -52.99 -18.29 -37.84
C ASP A 89 -53.30 -19.80 -37.91
N ILE A 90 -53.90 -20.21 -39.03
CA ILE A 90 -54.37 -21.57 -39.33
C ILE A 90 -54.12 -21.85 -40.81
N PHE A 91 -53.66 -23.06 -41.13
CA PHE A 91 -53.38 -23.49 -42.49
C PHE A 91 -54.53 -24.33 -43.06
N PHE A 92 -54.84 -24.14 -44.34
CA PHE A 92 -55.85 -24.91 -45.06
C PHE A 92 -55.22 -25.68 -46.23
N PRO A 93 -54.46 -26.75 -45.98
CA PRO A 93 -53.53 -27.33 -46.97
C PRO A 93 -54.20 -28.15 -48.08
N THR A 94 -55.49 -28.47 -47.96
CA THR A 94 -56.23 -29.31 -48.91
C THR A 94 -57.40 -28.55 -49.51
N PHE A 95 -57.69 -28.78 -50.78
CA PHE A 95 -58.90 -28.25 -51.44
C PHE A 95 -59.52 -29.35 -52.30
N SER A 96 -60.85 -29.42 -52.32
CA SER A 96 -61.60 -30.29 -53.23
C SER A 96 -62.82 -29.58 -53.79
N GLU A 97 -62.91 -29.50 -55.12
CA GLU A 97 -64.09 -28.96 -55.81
C GLU A 97 -65.38 -29.75 -55.53
N LYS A 98 -65.27 -31.00 -55.06
CA LYS A 98 -66.43 -31.82 -54.67
C LYS A 98 -66.94 -31.51 -53.26
N ASN A 99 -66.14 -30.83 -52.44
CA ASN A 99 -66.50 -30.49 -51.07
C ASN A 99 -67.25 -29.15 -51.04
N LYS A 100 -68.53 -29.19 -50.66
CA LYS A 100 -69.38 -27.98 -50.57
C LYS A 100 -68.84 -26.96 -49.56
N GLU A 101 -68.21 -27.40 -48.47
CA GLU A 101 -67.65 -26.48 -47.47
C GLU A 101 -66.42 -25.75 -47.99
N ASP A 102 -65.61 -26.39 -48.84
CA ASP A 102 -64.43 -25.79 -49.46
C ASP A 102 -64.84 -24.69 -50.43
N LEU A 103 -65.84 -24.96 -51.27
CA LEU A 103 -66.41 -23.97 -52.19
C LEU A 103 -67.05 -22.80 -51.44
N GLU A 104 -67.77 -23.07 -50.35
CA GLU A 104 -68.38 -22.01 -49.54
C GLU A 104 -67.33 -21.14 -48.84
N PHE A 105 -66.27 -21.75 -48.32
CA PHE A 105 -65.16 -21.04 -47.69
C PHE A 105 -64.37 -20.21 -48.70
N LEU A 106 -64.05 -20.77 -49.87
CA LEU A 106 -63.41 -20.08 -51.00
C LEU A 106 -64.22 -18.85 -51.41
N LYS A 107 -65.54 -19.03 -51.60
CA LYS A 107 -66.47 -17.94 -51.91
C LYS A 107 -66.46 -16.86 -50.83
N SER A 108 -66.42 -17.25 -49.57
CA SER A 108 -66.40 -16.31 -48.44
C SER A 108 -65.09 -15.52 -48.35
N ILE A 109 -63.94 -16.13 -48.64
CA ILE A 109 -62.65 -15.44 -48.75
C ILE A 109 -62.72 -14.38 -49.86
N LYS A 110 -63.15 -14.80 -51.06
CA LYS A 110 -63.28 -13.93 -52.23
C LYS A 110 -64.23 -12.76 -51.99
N GLU A 111 -65.40 -13.02 -51.40
CA GLU A 111 -66.39 -11.99 -51.13
C GLU A 111 -65.95 -11.05 -50.00
N ASN A 112 -65.20 -11.53 -49.01
CA ASN A 112 -64.71 -10.69 -47.92
C ASN A 112 -63.62 -9.72 -48.39
N GLY A 113 -62.65 -10.20 -49.19
CA GLY A 113 -61.61 -9.38 -49.81
C GLY A 113 -60.56 -8.80 -48.84
N LYS A 114 -60.61 -9.13 -47.55
CA LYS A 114 -59.71 -8.60 -46.51
C LYS A 114 -58.91 -9.69 -45.77
N VAL A 115 -58.84 -10.90 -46.33
CA VAL A 115 -58.27 -12.08 -45.68
C VAL A 115 -56.78 -12.24 -45.99
N ILE A 116 -55.94 -12.38 -44.97
CA ILE A 116 -54.52 -12.72 -45.07
C ILE A 116 -54.31 -14.15 -44.57
N LEU A 117 -53.67 -14.98 -45.38
CA LEU A 117 -53.38 -16.37 -45.03
C LEU A 117 -51.91 -16.56 -44.61
N PRO A 118 -51.64 -17.44 -43.63
CA PRO A 118 -50.30 -17.65 -43.13
C PRO A 118 -49.53 -18.62 -44.04
N VAL A 119 -48.22 -18.41 -44.14
CA VAL A 119 -47.28 -19.39 -44.68
C VAL A 119 -46.18 -19.67 -43.65
N PHE A 120 -45.54 -20.83 -43.71
CA PHE A 120 -44.37 -21.10 -42.89
C PHE A 120 -43.35 -22.00 -43.57
N SER A 121 -42.08 -21.77 -43.29
CA SER A 121 -41.03 -22.74 -43.61
C SER A 121 -40.93 -23.80 -42.51
N PRO A 122 -41.05 -25.11 -42.83
CA PRO A 122 -40.91 -26.19 -41.85
C PRO A 122 -39.45 -26.44 -41.46
N VAL A 123 -38.50 -25.84 -42.18
CA VAL A 123 -37.06 -25.97 -41.91
C VAL A 123 -36.59 -24.78 -41.07
N LYS A 124 -35.67 -25.04 -40.14
CA LYS A 124 -35.04 -23.98 -39.35
C LYS A 124 -34.33 -22.99 -40.28
N LEU A 125 -34.65 -21.70 -40.14
CA LEU A 125 -34.04 -20.63 -40.91
C LEU A 125 -32.53 -20.56 -40.64
N ARG A 126 -31.70 -20.71 -41.69
CA ARG A 126 -30.22 -20.72 -41.58
C ARG A 126 -29.53 -19.91 -42.66
N LYS A 127 -30.03 -19.95 -43.90
CA LYS A 127 -29.43 -19.26 -45.04
C LYS A 127 -30.05 -17.87 -45.18
N ARG A 128 -29.23 -16.87 -45.47
CA ARG A 128 -29.65 -15.48 -45.67
C ARG A 128 -28.88 -14.82 -46.80
N GLU A 129 -29.54 -13.89 -47.48
CA GLU A 129 -28.97 -12.97 -48.45
C GLU A 129 -29.31 -11.55 -47.98
N GLY A 130 -28.29 -10.81 -47.52
CA GLY A 130 -28.52 -9.58 -46.78
C GLY A 130 -29.37 -9.81 -45.52
N LYS A 131 -30.51 -9.13 -45.43
CA LYS A 131 -31.48 -9.22 -44.31
C LYS A 131 -32.66 -10.17 -44.56
N ILE A 132 -32.64 -10.91 -45.67
CA ILE A 132 -33.73 -11.80 -46.08
C ILE A 132 -33.30 -13.26 -45.89
N TYR A 133 -34.15 -14.07 -45.26
CA TYR A 133 -33.89 -15.51 -45.11
C TYR A 133 -34.30 -16.27 -46.36
N ILE A 134 -33.43 -17.14 -46.86
CA ILE A 134 -33.74 -18.01 -47.99
C ILE A 134 -34.18 -19.36 -47.44
N VAL A 135 -35.33 -19.84 -47.90
CA VAL A 135 -35.91 -21.13 -47.50
C VAL A 135 -36.08 -22.05 -48.70
N ASP A 136 -35.86 -23.34 -48.49
CA ASP A 136 -35.94 -24.36 -49.54
C ASP A 136 -37.33 -25.00 -49.65
N SER A 137 -38.22 -24.73 -48.69
CA SER A 137 -39.61 -25.17 -48.70
C SER A 137 -40.50 -24.23 -47.92
N ILE A 138 -41.76 -24.15 -48.34
CA ILE A 138 -42.83 -23.41 -47.68
C ILE A 138 -44.08 -24.30 -47.59
N ARG A 139 -44.84 -24.16 -46.51
CA ARG A 139 -46.15 -24.75 -46.30
C ARG A 139 -47.16 -23.61 -46.12
N GLY A 140 -48.25 -23.66 -46.85
CA GLY A 140 -49.29 -22.65 -46.86
C GLY A 140 -50.68 -23.27 -46.92
N SER A 141 -51.66 -22.47 -47.31
CA SER A 141 -52.97 -22.99 -47.69
C SER A 141 -52.95 -23.50 -49.13
N ALA A 142 -53.96 -24.26 -49.54
CA ALA A 142 -54.10 -24.69 -50.92
C ALA A 142 -54.13 -23.46 -51.85
N ASP A 143 -53.51 -23.56 -53.04
CA ASP A 143 -53.32 -22.45 -53.98
C ASP A 143 -54.65 -21.76 -54.32
N GLU A 144 -55.75 -22.52 -54.36
CA GLU A 144 -57.09 -21.99 -54.61
C GLU A 144 -57.50 -20.95 -53.54
N PHE A 145 -57.22 -21.22 -52.27
CA PHE A 145 -57.50 -20.26 -51.20
C PHE A 145 -56.53 -19.08 -51.22
N GLU A 146 -55.23 -19.33 -51.45
CA GLU A 146 -54.22 -18.26 -51.49
C GLU A 146 -54.46 -17.27 -52.64
N ASN A 147 -54.88 -17.75 -53.81
CA ASN A 147 -55.15 -16.92 -54.98
C ASN A 147 -56.32 -15.94 -54.79
N PHE A 148 -57.28 -16.23 -53.90
CA PHE A 148 -58.39 -15.33 -53.58
C PHE A 148 -58.20 -14.56 -52.26
N ALA A 149 -57.19 -14.90 -51.48
CA ALA A 149 -56.81 -14.13 -50.30
C ALA A 149 -56.28 -12.75 -50.74
N LEU A 150 -56.40 -11.77 -49.85
CA LEU A 150 -55.84 -10.43 -50.05
C LEU A 150 -54.31 -10.50 -50.15
N SER A 151 -53.69 -11.33 -49.32
CA SER A 151 -52.24 -11.56 -49.33
C SER A 151 -51.85 -12.77 -48.47
N SER A 152 -50.55 -13.08 -48.43
CA SER A 152 -49.96 -14.08 -47.55
C SER A 152 -48.76 -13.50 -46.80
N GLY A 153 -48.61 -13.87 -45.53
CA GLY A 153 -47.44 -13.49 -44.72
C GLY A 153 -46.94 -14.66 -43.88
N HIS A 154 -45.64 -14.67 -43.55
CA HIS A 154 -45.08 -15.80 -42.83
C HIS A 154 -45.25 -15.70 -41.31
N ILE A 155 -45.33 -16.86 -40.65
CA ILE A 155 -45.41 -16.97 -39.19
C ILE A 155 -44.12 -17.45 -38.53
N ASN A 156 -43.07 -17.74 -39.31
CA ASN A 156 -41.79 -18.21 -38.78
C ASN A 156 -41.25 -17.30 -37.66
N THR A 157 -40.81 -17.92 -36.56
CA THR A 157 -40.21 -17.25 -35.41
C THR A 157 -38.69 -17.41 -35.40
N TYR A 158 -37.96 -16.44 -34.86
CA TYR A 158 -36.54 -16.60 -34.58
C TYR A 158 -36.36 -17.18 -33.17
N GLN A 159 -35.78 -18.37 -33.08
CA GLN A 159 -35.47 -19.02 -31.80
C GLN A 159 -34.06 -18.63 -31.33
N ASP A 160 -33.98 -17.92 -30.22
CA ASP A 160 -32.71 -17.67 -29.52
C ASP A 160 -32.10 -18.98 -29.00
N LYS A 161 -30.86 -18.92 -28.50
CA LYS A 161 -30.13 -20.09 -27.96
C LYS A 161 -30.88 -20.80 -26.83
N ASP A 162 -31.70 -20.08 -26.08
CA ASP A 162 -32.54 -20.59 -24.99
C ASP A 162 -33.98 -20.94 -25.44
N GLN A 163 -34.23 -20.95 -26.76
CA GLN A 163 -35.51 -21.24 -27.40
C GLN A 163 -36.63 -20.21 -27.14
N ILE A 164 -36.37 -19.15 -26.37
CA ILE A 164 -37.35 -18.10 -26.11
C ILE A 164 -37.44 -17.16 -27.32
N ILE A 165 -38.67 -16.81 -27.73
CA ILE A 165 -38.88 -15.93 -28.88
C ILE A 165 -38.83 -14.46 -28.44
N ARG A 166 -37.84 -13.70 -28.92
CA ARG A 166 -37.70 -12.25 -28.64
C ARG A 166 -37.80 -11.38 -29.89
N LYS A 167 -37.57 -11.98 -31.05
CA LYS A 167 -37.50 -11.30 -32.33
C LYS A 167 -38.07 -12.17 -33.45
N PHE A 168 -38.42 -11.51 -34.55
CA PHE A 168 -38.99 -12.15 -35.73
C PHE A 168 -38.13 -11.87 -36.95
N PRO A 169 -37.91 -12.87 -37.83
CA PRO A 169 -37.37 -12.60 -39.16
C PRO A 169 -38.36 -11.68 -39.89
N ALA A 170 -37.86 -10.64 -40.55
CA ALA A 170 -38.74 -9.69 -41.23
C ALA A 170 -39.29 -10.26 -42.54
N TYR A 171 -38.44 -11.00 -43.26
CA TYR A 171 -38.73 -11.53 -44.59
C TYR A 171 -38.14 -12.92 -44.75
N ILE A 172 -38.90 -13.79 -45.44
CA ILE A 172 -38.41 -15.05 -45.99
C ILE A 172 -38.60 -15.06 -47.52
N LYS A 173 -37.70 -15.72 -48.24
CA LYS A 173 -37.74 -15.86 -49.70
C LYS A 173 -37.79 -17.33 -50.08
N TYR A 174 -38.79 -17.70 -50.87
CA TYR A 174 -38.95 -19.03 -51.46
C TYR A 174 -39.10 -18.87 -52.98
N GLY A 175 -38.17 -19.45 -53.74
CA GLY A 175 -38.06 -19.17 -55.18
C GLY A 175 -37.83 -17.67 -55.44
N GLU A 176 -38.69 -17.06 -56.25
CA GLU A 176 -38.65 -15.63 -56.56
C GLU A 176 -39.54 -14.78 -55.63
N LYS A 177 -40.41 -15.41 -54.82
CA LYS A 177 -41.39 -14.71 -53.98
C LYS A 177 -40.84 -14.41 -52.59
N ILE A 178 -41.00 -13.15 -52.16
CA ILE A 178 -40.68 -12.70 -50.80
C ILE A 178 -41.97 -12.67 -50.00
N TYR A 179 -41.95 -13.33 -48.85
CA TYR A 179 -43.01 -13.29 -47.88
C TYR A 179 -42.56 -12.42 -46.70
N PRO A 180 -43.26 -11.32 -46.41
CA PRO A 180 -43.07 -10.56 -45.17
C PRO A 180 -43.71 -11.28 -43.97
N GLN A 181 -43.23 -10.98 -42.77
CA GLN A 181 -43.87 -11.44 -41.54
C GLN A 181 -45.30 -10.89 -41.44
N LEU A 182 -46.25 -11.68 -40.93
CA LEU A 182 -47.68 -11.30 -40.89
C LEU A 182 -47.96 -9.86 -40.43
N GLY A 183 -47.31 -9.37 -39.37
CA GLY A 183 -47.47 -8.01 -38.87
C GLY A 183 -46.92 -6.93 -39.79
N ILE A 184 -45.82 -7.20 -40.49
CA ILE A 184 -45.29 -6.33 -41.55
C ILE A 184 -46.28 -6.29 -42.72
N GLU A 185 -46.90 -7.42 -43.06
CA GLU A 185 -47.87 -7.51 -44.14
C GLU A 185 -49.16 -6.72 -43.84
N VAL A 186 -49.69 -6.85 -42.62
CA VAL A 186 -50.81 -6.02 -42.14
C VAL A 186 -50.45 -4.53 -42.25
N LYS A 187 -49.27 -4.14 -41.78
CA LYS A 187 -48.79 -2.76 -41.85
C LYS A 187 -48.66 -2.26 -43.30
N ARG A 188 -48.21 -3.12 -44.22
CA ARG A 188 -48.06 -2.83 -45.65
C ARG A 188 -49.39 -2.48 -46.29
N ILE A 189 -50.41 -3.31 -46.04
CA ILE A 189 -51.76 -3.15 -46.55
C ILE A 189 -52.40 -1.86 -46.00
N LEU A 190 -52.34 -1.64 -44.68
CA LEU A 190 -52.91 -0.45 -44.04
C LEU A 190 -52.25 0.85 -44.51
N LYS A 191 -50.93 0.86 -44.70
CA LYS A 191 -50.19 2.04 -45.18
C LYS A 191 -50.21 2.21 -46.70
N LYS A 192 -50.75 1.23 -47.45
CA LYS A 192 -50.70 1.20 -48.93
C LYS A 192 -49.28 1.42 -49.48
N LYS A 193 -48.30 0.72 -48.92
CA LYS A 193 -46.88 0.84 -49.25
C LYS A 193 -46.34 -0.44 -49.90
N ASP A 194 -45.27 -0.32 -50.67
CA ASP A 194 -44.55 -1.48 -51.21
C ASP A 194 -43.58 -2.07 -50.17
N VAL A 195 -43.28 -3.37 -50.30
CA VAL A 195 -42.43 -4.13 -49.38
C VAL A 195 -41.05 -3.47 -49.19
N THR A 196 -40.43 -3.00 -50.27
CA THR A 196 -39.11 -2.36 -50.26
C THR A 196 -39.09 -1.03 -49.48
N SER A 197 -40.20 -0.28 -49.51
CA SER A 197 -40.32 1.00 -48.80
C SER A 197 -40.45 0.82 -47.27
N LEU A 198 -41.00 -0.31 -46.83
CA LEU A 198 -41.14 -0.67 -45.42
C LEU A 198 -39.86 -1.21 -44.81
N GLU A 199 -39.00 -1.86 -45.60
CA GLU A 199 -37.71 -2.37 -45.13
C GLU A 199 -36.84 -1.26 -44.48
N ASN A 200 -36.87 -0.05 -45.06
CA ASN A 200 -36.16 1.12 -44.52
C ASN A 200 -36.77 1.68 -43.23
N GLU A 201 -38.04 1.38 -42.92
CA GLU A 201 -38.71 1.81 -41.69
C GLU A 201 -38.50 0.83 -40.51
N LEU A 202 -38.01 -0.38 -40.78
CA LEU A 202 -37.90 -1.45 -39.77
C LEU A 202 -36.53 -1.42 -39.07
N PRO A 203 -36.49 -1.45 -37.73
CA PRO A 203 -35.23 -1.53 -36.99
C PRO A 203 -34.70 -2.97 -36.97
N LEU A 204 -34.28 -3.44 -38.14
CA LEU A 204 -33.72 -4.78 -38.32
C LEU A 204 -32.31 -4.87 -37.76
N ASP A 205 -32.05 -5.89 -36.94
CA ASP A 205 -30.72 -6.26 -36.49
C ASP A 205 -29.87 -6.84 -37.63
N ASN A 206 -28.63 -7.21 -37.31
CA ASN A 206 -27.71 -7.82 -38.26
C ASN A 206 -28.15 -9.23 -38.73
N GLU A 207 -29.16 -9.82 -38.09
CA GLU A 207 -29.78 -11.08 -38.46
C GLU A 207 -31.06 -10.89 -39.29
N GLY A 208 -31.35 -9.67 -39.75
CA GLY A 208 -32.57 -9.37 -40.52
C GLY A 208 -33.85 -9.52 -39.68
N CYS A 209 -33.73 -9.47 -38.35
CA CYS A 209 -34.83 -9.65 -37.43
C CYS A 209 -35.19 -8.33 -36.73
N PHE A 210 -36.46 -8.13 -36.39
CA PHE A 210 -36.88 -7.05 -35.50
C PHE A 210 -37.30 -7.62 -34.15
N TYR A 211 -36.94 -6.92 -33.08
CA TYR A 211 -37.40 -7.27 -31.74
C TYR A 211 -38.86 -6.87 -31.56
N ILE A 212 -39.61 -7.72 -30.85
CA ILE A 212 -41.04 -7.49 -30.63
C ILE A 212 -41.35 -7.01 -29.22
N ARG A 213 -42.38 -6.17 -29.14
CA ARG A 213 -42.97 -5.74 -27.89
C ARG A 213 -44.24 -6.56 -27.65
N TYR A 214 -44.27 -7.33 -26.57
CA TYR A 214 -45.43 -8.16 -26.27
C TYR A 214 -46.61 -7.35 -25.75
N ILE A 215 -47.83 -7.78 -26.07
CA ILE A 215 -49.05 -7.29 -25.41
C ILE A 215 -48.99 -7.69 -23.93
N SER A 216 -49.34 -6.75 -23.05
CA SER A 216 -49.33 -7.00 -21.61
C SER A 216 -50.21 -8.19 -21.23
N PRO A 217 -49.74 -9.17 -20.42
CA PRO A 217 -50.54 -10.32 -20.00
C PRO A 217 -51.86 -9.93 -19.32
N GLN A 218 -51.85 -8.81 -18.59
CA GLN A 218 -53.04 -8.27 -17.92
C GLN A 218 -54.11 -7.80 -18.91
N LYS A 219 -53.70 -7.31 -20.08
CA LYS A 219 -54.62 -6.83 -21.11
C LYS A 219 -55.00 -7.90 -22.12
N ILE A 220 -54.36 -9.07 -22.17
CA ILE A 220 -54.66 -10.12 -23.17
C ILE A 220 -56.16 -10.42 -23.26
N LYS A 221 -56.89 -10.40 -22.14
CA LYS A 221 -58.34 -10.59 -22.09
C LYS A 221 -59.12 -9.52 -22.87
N ASP A 222 -58.63 -8.28 -22.91
CA ASP A 222 -59.24 -7.16 -23.62
C ASP A 222 -59.11 -7.32 -25.15
N TYR A 223 -58.11 -8.08 -25.60
CA TYR A 223 -57.86 -8.40 -27.01
C TYR A 223 -58.46 -9.74 -27.41
N PHE A 224 -59.07 -10.51 -26.51
CA PHE A 224 -59.50 -11.89 -26.77
C PHE A 224 -61.01 -12.01 -26.80
N ILE A 225 -61.52 -12.75 -27.79
CA ILE A 225 -62.91 -13.18 -27.84
C ILE A 225 -62.98 -14.66 -28.26
N PRO A 226 -63.75 -15.51 -27.55
CA PRO A 226 -63.97 -16.88 -27.96
C PRO A 226 -64.64 -16.95 -29.35
N PHE A 227 -64.19 -17.87 -30.19
CA PHE A 227 -64.77 -18.11 -31.51
C PHE A 227 -66.29 -18.40 -31.44
N SER A 228 -66.72 -19.15 -30.41
CA SER A 228 -68.12 -19.44 -30.13
C SER A 228 -68.98 -18.19 -29.95
N ASP A 229 -68.46 -17.20 -29.24
CA ASP A 229 -69.17 -15.94 -28.98
C ASP A 229 -69.31 -15.13 -30.26
N VAL A 230 -68.30 -15.16 -31.14
CA VAL A 230 -68.40 -14.50 -32.46
C VAL A 230 -69.49 -15.15 -33.31
N ILE A 231 -69.53 -16.48 -33.37
CA ILE A 231 -70.53 -17.22 -34.14
C ILE A 231 -71.95 -17.02 -33.61
N LYS A 232 -72.10 -16.85 -32.29
CA LYS A 232 -73.38 -16.59 -31.60
C LYS A 232 -73.74 -15.10 -31.58
N LYS A 233 -72.91 -14.21 -32.16
CA LYS A 233 -73.03 -12.74 -32.10
C LYS A 233 -73.12 -12.20 -30.66
N ASN A 234 -72.44 -12.85 -29.72
CA ASN A 234 -72.41 -12.52 -28.29
C ASN A 234 -71.26 -11.55 -27.96
N TYR A 235 -71.35 -10.31 -28.47
CA TYR A 235 -70.39 -9.24 -28.20
C TYR A 235 -71.05 -7.87 -28.42
N LYS A 236 -70.38 -6.80 -27.99
CA LYS A 236 -70.92 -5.43 -28.13
C LYS A 236 -71.07 -5.04 -29.60
N LYS A 237 -72.10 -4.26 -29.93
CA LYS A 237 -72.26 -3.69 -31.28
C LYS A 237 -70.99 -2.92 -31.69
N ASP A 238 -70.62 -3.00 -32.98
CA ASP A 238 -69.45 -2.37 -33.58
C ASP A 238 -68.09 -2.82 -32.99
N PHE A 239 -68.06 -3.97 -32.29
CA PHE A 239 -66.83 -4.47 -31.66
C PHE A 239 -65.69 -4.75 -32.63
N PHE A 240 -65.97 -5.19 -33.87
CA PHE A 240 -64.94 -5.48 -34.87
C PHE A 240 -64.67 -4.34 -35.85
N LYS A 241 -65.47 -3.27 -35.82
CA LYS A 241 -65.39 -2.16 -36.77
C LYS A 241 -64.00 -1.52 -36.75
N GLY A 242 -63.33 -1.53 -37.90
CA GLY A 242 -61.98 -0.97 -38.05
C GLY A 242 -60.87 -1.75 -37.33
N LYS A 243 -61.15 -2.95 -36.80
CA LYS A 243 -60.16 -3.79 -36.11
C LYS A 243 -59.55 -4.84 -37.02
N ILE A 244 -58.32 -5.22 -36.71
CA ILE A 244 -57.60 -6.35 -37.30
C ILE A 244 -57.92 -7.58 -36.47
N VAL A 245 -58.47 -8.59 -37.11
CA VAL A 245 -58.98 -9.78 -36.45
C VAL A 245 -58.07 -10.96 -36.78
N LEU A 246 -57.38 -11.47 -35.77
CA LEU A 246 -56.51 -12.63 -35.88
C LEU A 246 -57.24 -13.88 -35.36
N ILE A 247 -57.43 -14.88 -36.21
CA ILE A 247 -58.15 -16.11 -35.89
C ILE A 247 -57.14 -17.26 -35.72
N GLY A 248 -57.16 -17.92 -34.57
CA GLY A 248 -56.21 -19.00 -34.28
C GLY A 248 -56.65 -19.94 -33.16
N GLN A 249 -55.87 -21.00 -32.93
CA GLN A 249 -56.15 -21.98 -31.87
C GLN A 249 -55.63 -21.49 -30.51
N THR A 250 -56.44 -21.68 -29.45
CA THR A 250 -56.11 -21.32 -28.06
C THR A 250 -56.34 -22.46 -27.07
N ILE A 251 -56.14 -23.70 -27.51
CA ILE A 251 -56.49 -24.93 -26.78
C ILE A 251 -55.21 -25.66 -26.40
N VAL A 252 -55.00 -25.93 -25.11
CA VAL A 252 -53.82 -26.69 -24.68
C VAL A 252 -54.00 -28.16 -25.10
N GLY A 253 -53.05 -28.69 -25.88
CA GLY A 253 -53.01 -30.11 -26.26
C GLY A 253 -53.74 -30.48 -27.56
N ALA A 254 -54.33 -29.53 -28.28
CA ALA A 254 -54.81 -29.79 -29.65
C ALA A 254 -53.62 -30.14 -30.56
N LYS A 255 -53.84 -30.97 -31.59
CA LYS A 255 -52.77 -31.45 -32.50
C LYS A 255 -51.96 -30.32 -33.16
N ASN A 256 -52.52 -29.12 -33.25
CA ASN A 256 -51.92 -27.94 -33.88
C ASN A 256 -51.75 -26.75 -32.91
N ALA A 257 -51.85 -26.95 -31.59
CA ALA A 257 -51.70 -25.87 -30.62
C ALA A 257 -50.23 -25.54 -30.36
N ASP A 258 -49.73 -24.51 -31.03
CA ASP A 258 -48.37 -24.03 -30.87
C ASP A 258 -48.22 -23.24 -29.55
N LEU A 259 -47.73 -23.91 -28.51
CA LEU A 259 -47.31 -23.25 -27.26
C LEU A 259 -45.85 -22.77 -27.40
N ILE A 260 -45.67 -21.46 -27.39
CA ILE A 260 -44.40 -20.81 -27.64
C ILE A 260 -43.84 -20.22 -26.33
N PRO A 261 -42.60 -20.56 -25.93
CA PRO A 261 -41.94 -19.90 -24.80
C PRO A 261 -41.58 -18.45 -25.16
N THR A 262 -42.06 -17.52 -24.34
CA THR A 262 -41.79 -16.07 -24.48
C THR A 262 -41.17 -15.52 -23.19
N PRO A 263 -40.60 -14.29 -23.22
CA PRO A 263 -40.10 -13.62 -22.03
C PRO A 263 -41.16 -13.38 -20.93
N LEU A 264 -42.45 -13.45 -21.29
CA LEU A 264 -43.58 -13.29 -20.38
C LEU A 264 -44.17 -14.63 -19.91
N GLY A 265 -43.53 -15.76 -20.25
CA GLY A 265 -44.02 -17.11 -20.04
C GLY A 265 -44.50 -17.76 -21.34
N THR A 266 -45.08 -18.95 -21.24
CA THR A 266 -45.60 -19.68 -22.40
C THR A 266 -46.91 -19.06 -22.90
N GLN A 267 -46.99 -18.78 -24.20
CA GLN A 267 -48.17 -18.19 -24.85
C GLN A 267 -48.56 -19.02 -26.08
N PHE A 268 -49.84 -18.98 -26.47
CA PHE A 268 -50.27 -19.57 -27.74
C PHE A 268 -49.70 -18.76 -28.91
N GLY A 269 -49.33 -19.44 -30.00
CA GLY A 269 -48.77 -18.84 -31.21
C GLY A 269 -49.55 -17.63 -31.72
N VAL A 270 -50.88 -17.73 -31.70
CA VAL A 270 -51.78 -16.64 -32.09
C VAL A 270 -51.57 -15.35 -31.27
N PHE A 271 -51.26 -15.44 -29.98
CA PHE A 271 -50.97 -14.25 -29.16
C PHE A 271 -49.56 -13.68 -29.41
N VAL A 272 -48.61 -14.54 -29.79
CA VAL A 272 -47.27 -14.10 -30.22
C VAL A 272 -47.39 -13.36 -31.56
N GLN A 273 -48.16 -13.88 -32.51
CA GLN A 273 -48.44 -13.20 -33.78
C GLN A 273 -49.23 -11.91 -33.58
N ALA A 274 -50.23 -11.89 -32.69
CA ALA A 274 -50.96 -10.68 -32.32
C ALA A 274 -50.02 -9.60 -31.75
N SER A 275 -49.08 -9.99 -30.90
CA SER A 275 -48.05 -9.08 -30.37
C SER A 275 -47.13 -8.52 -31.46
N SER A 276 -46.78 -9.35 -32.45
CA SER A 276 -46.01 -8.90 -33.61
C SER A 276 -46.79 -7.90 -34.48
N ILE A 277 -48.07 -8.18 -34.77
CA ILE A 277 -48.97 -7.28 -35.50
C ILE A 277 -49.08 -5.94 -34.74
N ALA A 278 -49.34 -6.01 -33.44
CA ALA A 278 -49.43 -4.85 -32.56
C ALA A 278 -48.14 -4.00 -32.55
N THR A 279 -46.97 -4.64 -32.46
CA THR A 279 -45.66 -3.95 -32.55
C THR A 279 -45.52 -3.22 -33.88
N ASN A 280 -45.87 -3.88 -34.99
CA ASN A 280 -45.68 -3.32 -36.33
C ASN A 280 -46.59 -2.13 -36.61
N ILE A 281 -47.85 -2.18 -36.18
CA ILE A 281 -48.82 -1.11 -36.40
C ILE A 281 -48.52 0.09 -35.50
N SER A 282 -48.23 -0.16 -34.22
CA SER A 282 -47.90 0.92 -33.28
C SER A 282 -46.56 1.58 -33.61
N GLY A 283 -45.66 0.87 -34.27
CA GLY A 283 -44.28 1.31 -34.50
C GLY A 283 -43.42 1.28 -33.23
N GLU A 284 -43.91 0.72 -32.13
CA GLU A 284 -43.20 0.60 -30.85
C GLU A 284 -42.21 -0.57 -30.87
N TYR A 285 -41.24 -0.51 -31.77
CA TYR A 285 -40.17 -1.49 -31.86
C TYR A 285 -39.13 -1.32 -30.74
N ILE A 286 -38.47 -2.43 -30.40
CA ILE A 286 -37.26 -2.38 -29.58
C ILE A 286 -36.06 -2.23 -30.52
N LYS A 287 -35.32 -1.13 -30.36
CA LYS A 287 -34.11 -0.80 -31.11
C LYS A 287 -32.90 -1.33 -30.35
N HIS A 288 -32.17 -2.24 -30.99
CA HIS A 288 -30.87 -2.68 -30.47
C HIS A 288 -29.79 -1.68 -30.87
N ILE A 289 -29.13 -1.06 -29.90
CA ILE A 289 -28.05 -0.10 -30.14
C ILE A 289 -26.72 -0.75 -29.78
N ASN A 290 -25.69 -0.51 -30.60
CA ASN A 290 -24.35 -1.00 -30.34
C ASN A 290 -23.79 -0.37 -29.05
N SER A 291 -23.42 -1.23 -28.10
CA SER A 291 -22.85 -0.82 -26.81
C SER A 291 -21.49 -0.14 -26.92
N LEU A 292 -20.76 -0.23 -28.05
CA LEU A 292 -19.37 0.23 -28.18
C LEU A 292 -19.18 1.74 -27.92
N PHE A 293 -20.09 2.58 -28.40
CA PHE A 293 -20.00 4.03 -28.23
C PHE A 293 -20.24 4.45 -26.78
N TYR A 294 -21.31 3.93 -26.19
CA TYR A 294 -21.65 4.16 -24.77
C TYR A 294 -20.61 3.57 -23.83
N PHE A 295 -19.99 2.46 -24.24
CA PHE A 295 -18.85 1.84 -23.57
C PHE A 295 -17.66 2.81 -23.44
N PHE A 296 -17.32 3.54 -24.52
CA PHE A 296 -16.21 4.50 -24.50
C PHE A 296 -16.48 5.64 -23.49
N ILE A 297 -17.69 6.21 -23.52
CA ILE A 297 -18.11 7.26 -22.59
C ILE A 297 -18.07 6.75 -21.14
N TYR A 298 -18.59 5.54 -20.91
CA TYR A 298 -18.59 4.91 -19.58
C TYR A 298 -17.17 4.66 -19.06
N SER A 299 -16.24 4.27 -19.93
CA SER A 299 -14.84 4.03 -19.56
C SER A 299 -14.13 5.31 -19.12
N ILE A 300 -14.37 6.43 -19.81
CA ILE A 300 -13.84 7.75 -19.42
C ILE A 300 -14.40 8.14 -18.05
N PHE A 301 -15.71 7.98 -17.86
CA PHE A 301 -16.38 8.31 -16.61
C PHE A 301 -15.83 7.50 -15.43
N LEU A 302 -15.68 6.18 -15.59
CA LEU A 302 -15.05 5.33 -14.57
C LEU A 302 -13.62 5.79 -14.27
N SER A 303 -12.85 6.15 -15.30
CA SER A 303 -11.48 6.62 -15.12
C SER A 303 -11.38 7.85 -14.22
N LEU A 304 -12.29 8.81 -14.39
CA LEU A 304 -12.35 10.01 -13.55
C LEU A 304 -12.76 9.72 -12.11
N ILE A 305 -13.66 8.77 -11.89
CA ILE A 305 -14.13 8.41 -10.55
C ILE A 305 -13.08 7.61 -9.78
N PHE A 306 -12.54 6.57 -10.40
CA PHE A 306 -11.61 5.66 -9.75
C PHE A 306 -10.25 6.31 -9.48
N SER A 307 -9.81 7.27 -10.31
CA SER A 307 -8.54 7.99 -10.11
C SER A 307 -8.55 8.93 -8.89
N ASN A 308 -9.70 9.49 -8.53
CA ASN A 308 -9.81 10.52 -7.48
C ASN A 308 -10.34 10.03 -6.13
N SER A 309 -10.73 8.75 -6.01
CA SER A 309 -11.44 8.26 -4.83
C SER A 309 -10.70 7.16 -4.06
N LYS A 310 -11.05 7.02 -2.77
CA LYS A 310 -10.44 6.03 -1.88
C LYS A 310 -10.91 4.61 -2.24
N ILE A 311 -10.07 3.61 -1.97
CA ILE A 311 -10.34 2.17 -2.22
C ILE A 311 -11.73 1.73 -1.72
N PHE A 312 -12.15 2.21 -0.55
CA PHE A 312 -13.46 1.87 0.01
C PHE A 312 -14.61 2.35 -0.87
N LEU A 313 -14.58 3.63 -1.28
CA LEU A 313 -15.58 4.21 -2.19
C LEU A 313 -15.57 3.49 -3.55
N ASN A 314 -14.39 3.20 -4.07
CA ASN A 314 -14.23 2.42 -5.30
C ASN A 314 -14.87 1.03 -5.21
N THR A 315 -14.82 0.38 -4.05
CA THR A 315 -15.48 -0.92 -3.85
C THR A 315 -17.00 -0.78 -3.88
N ILE A 316 -17.54 0.26 -3.25
CA ILE A 316 -18.98 0.59 -3.30
C ILE A 316 -19.40 0.87 -4.74
N TYR A 317 -18.61 1.65 -5.49
CA TYR A 317 -18.87 1.97 -6.89
C TYR A 317 -18.90 0.73 -7.79
N THR A 318 -17.97 -0.20 -7.59
CA THR A 318 -17.95 -1.47 -8.36
C THR A 318 -19.22 -2.30 -8.17
N ILE A 319 -19.83 -2.24 -6.98
CA ILE A 319 -21.10 -2.91 -6.72
C ILE A 319 -22.26 -2.09 -7.29
N PHE A 320 -22.28 -0.77 -7.06
CA PHE A 320 -23.40 0.10 -7.40
C PHE A 320 -23.59 0.28 -8.92
N PHE A 321 -22.52 0.47 -9.68
CA PHE A 321 -22.63 0.81 -11.10
C PHE A 321 -23.29 -0.27 -11.97
N PRO A 322 -23.00 -1.58 -11.80
CA PRO A 322 -23.74 -2.65 -12.48
C PRO A 322 -25.25 -2.56 -12.26
N PHE A 323 -25.70 -2.30 -11.03
CA PHE A 323 -27.12 -2.12 -10.74
C PHE A 323 -27.67 -0.85 -11.39
N LEU A 324 -26.92 0.24 -11.35
CA LEU A 324 -27.31 1.48 -12.01
C LEU A 324 -27.49 1.28 -13.52
N ILE A 325 -26.56 0.57 -14.19
CA ILE A 325 -26.63 0.27 -15.63
C ILE A 325 -27.82 -0.64 -15.95
N LEU A 326 -28.07 -1.66 -15.13
CA LEU A 326 -29.25 -2.53 -15.28
C LEU A 326 -30.55 -1.73 -15.13
N PHE A 327 -30.61 -0.80 -14.19
CA PHE A 327 -31.79 0.03 -13.95
C PHE A 327 -32.00 1.08 -15.04
N THR A 328 -30.94 1.77 -15.48
CA THR A 328 -31.03 2.74 -16.58
C THR A 328 -31.38 2.07 -17.89
N SER A 329 -30.80 0.89 -18.20
CA SER A 329 -31.16 0.12 -19.38
C SER A 329 -32.62 -0.33 -19.36
N LYS A 330 -33.18 -0.67 -18.19
CA LYS A 330 -34.61 -0.95 -18.04
C LYS A 330 -35.48 0.27 -18.35
N ILE A 331 -35.13 1.44 -17.81
CA ILE A 331 -35.85 2.69 -18.09
C ILE A 331 -35.78 3.02 -19.58
N LEU A 332 -34.60 2.88 -20.19
CA LEU A 332 -34.39 3.13 -21.61
C LEU A 332 -35.26 2.23 -22.49
N MET A 333 -35.38 0.96 -22.13
CA MET A 333 -36.23 -0.01 -22.83
C MET A 333 -37.73 0.27 -22.65
N ASP A 334 -38.16 0.62 -21.44
CA ASP A 334 -39.56 0.92 -21.13
C ASP A 334 -40.03 2.21 -21.82
N LYS A 335 -39.28 3.31 -21.65
CA LYS A 335 -39.67 4.64 -22.15
C LYS A 335 -39.38 4.87 -23.62
N TRP A 336 -38.24 4.39 -24.11
CA TRP A 336 -37.76 4.73 -25.46
C TRP A 336 -37.57 3.50 -26.36
N GLY A 337 -37.85 2.30 -25.88
CA GLY A 337 -37.66 1.07 -26.65
C GLY A 337 -36.20 0.80 -27.00
N ILE A 338 -35.25 1.33 -26.23
CA ILE A 338 -33.82 1.17 -26.49
C ILE A 338 -33.29 -0.03 -25.70
N PHE A 339 -32.68 -0.98 -26.39
CA PHE A 339 -32.00 -2.13 -25.83
C PHE A 339 -30.51 -2.09 -26.19
N PHE A 340 -29.66 -2.39 -25.22
CA PHE A 340 -28.21 -2.55 -25.40
C PHE A 340 -27.69 -3.62 -24.44
N ASP A 341 -26.59 -4.25 -24.85
CA ASP A 341 -25.93 -5.29 -24.06
C ASP A 341 -25.31 -4.69 -22.80
N VAL A 342 -25.67 -5.21 -21.63
CA VAL A 342 -25.18 -4.73 -20.33
C VAL A 342 -23.89 -5.43 -19.89
N ILE A 343 -23.62 -6.64 -20.41
CA ILE A 343 -22.41 -7.40 -20.08
C ILE A 343 -21.11 -6.59 -20.23
N PRO A 344 -20.87 -5.87 -21.34
CA PRO A 344 -19.60 -5.15 -21.51
C PRO A 344 -19.38 -4.16 -20.37
N PHE A 345 -20.41 -3.40 -19.99
CA PHE A 345 -20.29 -2.42 -18.92
C PHE A 345 -19.94 -3.05 -17.57
N ILE A 346 -20.61 -4.15 -17.19
CA ILE A 346 -20.35 -4.86 -15.93
C ILE A 346 -18.91 -5.40 -15.91
N PHE A 347 -18.49 -6.04 -17.01
CA PHE A 347 -17.13 -6.57 -17.14
C PHE A 347 -16.08 -5.47 -16.96
N PHE A 348 -16.28 -4.33 -17.61
CA PHE A 348 -15.36 -3.21 -17.55
C PHE A 348 -15.33 -2.51 -16.18
N THR A 349 -16.46 -2.40 -15.47
CA THR A 349 -16.45 -1.91 -14.09
C THR A 349 -15.53 -2.75 -13.21
N VAL A 350 -15.60 -4.08 -13.35
CA VAL A 350 -14.75 -4.99 -12.58
C VAL A 350 -13.29 -4.90 -13.03
N PHE A 351 -13.03 -4.88 -14.34
CA PHE A 351 -11.67 -4.74 -14.88
C PHE A 351 -10.98 -3.45 -14.42
N TYR A 352 -11.72 -2.34 -14.39
CA TYR A 352 -11.18 -1.04 -13.95
C TYR A 352 -10.83 -1.07 -12.46
N TYR A 353 -11.71 -1.65 -11.63
CA TYR A 353 -11.44 -1.84 -10.20
C TYR A 353 -10.20 -2.69 -9.94
N LEU A 354 -10.02 -3.78 -10.68
CA LEU A 354 -8.84 -4.64 -10.60
C LEU A 354 -7.57 -3.88 -10.99
N SER A 355 -7.60 -3.14 -12.11
CA SER A 355 -6.48 -2.32 -12.56
C SER A 355 -6.06 -1.29 -11.50
N PHE A 356 -7.05 -0.66 -10.85
CA PHE A 356 -6.82 0.26 -9.74
C PHE A 356 -6.19 -0.43 -8.51
N ILE A 357 -6.63 -1.66 -8.16
CA ILE A 357 -6.01 -2.46 -7.09
C ILE A 357 -4.55 -2.76 -7.42
N PHE A 358 -4.25 -3.21 -8.64
CA PHE A 358 -2.88 -3.50 -9.07
C PHE A 358 -1.99 -2.25 -9.03
N TYR A 359 -2.50 -1.12 -9.52
CA TYR A 359 -1.78 0.15 -9.45
C TYR A 359 -1.52 0.59 -8.00
N SER A 360 -2.53 0.48 -7.13
CA SER A 360 -2.39 0.78 -5.69
C SER A 360 -1.38 -0.15 -5.00
N LEU A 361 -1.37 -1.43 -5.37
CA LEU A 361 -0.41 -2.42 -4.88
C LEU A 361 1.00 -2.08 -5.35
N PHE A 362 1.18 -1.76 -6.62
CA PHE A 362 2.46 -1.33 -7.19
C PHE A 362 3.00 -0.09 -6.48
N LEU A 363 2.17 0.94 -6.25
CA LEU A 363 2.56 2.11 -5.48
C LEU A 363 2.94 1.77 -4.03
N THR A 364 2.22 0.83 -3.41
CA THR A 364 2.52 0.38 -2.04
C THR A 364 3.86 -0.37 -2.00
N ILE A 365 4.12 -1.25 -2.96
CA ILE A 365 5.38 -1.98 -3.10
C ILE A 365 6.53 -1.00 -3.34
N LYS A 366 6.36 -0.02 -4.23
CA LYS A 366 7.34 1.04 -4.47
C LYS A 366 7.67 1.83 -3.20
N LYS A 367 6.66 2.17 -2.38
CA LYS A 367 6.86 2.81 -1.07
C LYS A 367 7.57 1.89 -0.07
N LEU A 368 7.30 0.59 -0.08
CA LEU A 368 7.97 -0.39 0.78
C LEU A 368 9.45 -0.53 0.43
N PHE A 369 9.80 -0.61 -0.85
CA PHE A 369 11.20 -0.63 -1.28
C PHE A 369 11.94 0.66 -0.89
N GLN A 370 11.31 1.83 -1.02
CA GLN A 370 11.88 3.08 -0.51
C GLN A 370 12.09 3.05 1.01
N LYS A 371 11.14 2.49 1.77
CA LYS A 371 11.30 2.28 3.21
C LYS A 371 12.41 1.32 3.57
N GLU A 372 12.63 0.24 2.81
CA GLU A 372 13.77 -0.66 3.02
C GLU A 372 15.09 0.05 2.76
N THR A 373 15.17 0.90 1.73
CA THR A 373 16.37 1.72 1.50
C THR A 373 16.63 2.67 2.67
N ILE A 374 15.60 3.33 3.20
CA ILE A 374 15.71 4.20 4.38
C ILE A 374 16.09 3.39 5.62
N LEU A 375 15.44 2.25 5.87
CA LEU A 375 15.77 1.38 7.00
C LEU A 375 17.19 0.81 6.90
N LYS A 376 17.69 0.57 5.68
CA LYS A 376 19.07 0.15 5.46
C LYS A 376 20.05 1.28 5.73
N ILE A 377 19.74 2.51 5.33
CA ILE A 377 20.57 3.69 5.67
C ILE A 377 20.53 3.94 7.18
N VAL A 378 19.36 3.94 7.82
CA VAL A 378 19.22 4.13 9.27
C VAL A 378 19.91 3.02 10.03
N ARG A 379 19.81 1.75 9.59
CA ARG A 379 20.57 0.64 10.20
C ARG A 379 22.06 0.77 9.97
N ASN A 380 22.51 1.18 8.79
CA ASN A 380 23.93 1.40 8.55
C ASN A 380 24.46 2.54 9.43
N VAL A 381 23.69 3.62 9.61
CA VAL A 381 24.02 4.73 10.50
C VAL A 381 23.96 4.30 11.96
N GLU A 382 22.93 3.56 12.38
CA GLU A 382 22.87 2.96 13.72
C GLU A 382 24.03 2.00 13.94
N GLU A 383 24.41 1.17 12.96
CA GLU A 383 25.57 0.28 13.03
C GLU A 383 26.88 1.07 13.09
N GLU A 384 27.02 2.17 12.34
CA GLU A 384 28.22 3.01 12.35
C GLU A 384 28.34 3.82 13.67
N PHE A 385 27.23 4.35 14.18
CA PHE A 385 27.16 5.00 15.49
C PHE A 385 27.30 3.99 16.64
N THR A 386 26.74 2.79 16.51
CA THR A 386 26.89 1.72 17.50
C THR A 386 28.31 1.18 17.46
N GLU A 387 28.93 0.98 16.30
CA GLU A 387 30.35 0.64 16.18
C GLU A 387 31.24 1.75 16.79
N MET A 388 30.89 3.04 16.65
CA MET A 388 31.63 4.16 17.27
C MET A 388 31.39 4.34 18.78
N LEU A 389 30.18 4.04 19.28
CA LEU A 389 29.76 4.30 20.66
C LEU A 389 29.71 3.05 21.54
N ASN A 390 29.85 1.85 20.96
CA ASN A 390 29.91 0.58 21.68
C ASN A 390 31.38 0.24 21.94
N PRO A 391 31.90 0.55 23.15
CA PRO A 391 33.30 0.28 23.48
C PRO A 391 33.66 -1.20 23.37
N VAL A 392 32.68 -2.11 23.35
CA VAL A 392 32.89 -3.56 23.23
C VAL A 392 33.04 -4.04 21.78
N GLU A 393 32.43 -3.38 20.80
CA GLU A 393 32.59 -3.72 19.37
C GLU A 393 33.85 -3.10 18.75
N LEU A 394 34.23 -1.89 19.21
CA LEU A 394 35.54 -1.28 18.96
C LEU A 394 36.71 -2.15 19.43
N LEU A 395 36.49 -3.06 20.38
CA LEU A 395 37.48 -4.01 20.87
C LEU A 395 37.56 -5.31 20.04
N LYS A 396 36.60 -5.60 19.15
CA LYS A 396 36.54 -6.85 18.37
C LYS A 396 37.19 -6.79 16.99
N LYS A 397 37.31 -5.61 16.37
CA LYS A 397 38.13 -5.42 15.17
C LYS A 397 39.56 -5.12 15.61
N GLU A 398 40.53 -5.88 15.13
CA GLU A 398 41.97 -5.84 15.47
C GLU A 398 42.71 -4.53 15.11
N ASN A 399 42.04 -3.38 15.09
CA ASN A 399 42.65 -2.07 14.89
C ASN A 399 42.57 -1.25 16.19
N MET A 400 43.56 -1.43 17.07
CA MET A 400 43.86 -0.51 18.18
C MET A 400 44.33 0.87 17.65
N GLN A 401 43.47 1.62 16.98
CA GLN A 401 43.77 2.99 16.52
C GLN A 401 42.75 4.05 16.95
N PHE A 402 41.63 3.70 17.60
CA PHE A 402 40.53 4.66 17.79
C PHE A 402 40.29 5.23 19.19
N LEU A 403 41.11 4.90 20.20
CA LEU A 403 41.01 5.54 21.53
C LEU A 403 41.79 6.88 21.64
N GLY A 404 42.31 7.39 20.51
CA GLY A 404 43.13 8.61 20.46
C GLY A 404 42.36 9.93 20.41
N PHE A 405 41.04 9.92 20.28
CA PHE A 405 40.27 11.16 20.40
C PHE A 405 40.25 11.59 21.85
N GLY A 406 40.83 12.75 22.14
CA GLY A 406 40.57 13.44 23.39
C GLY A 406 39.06 13.51 23.54
N SER A 407 38.55 13.11 24.69
CA SER A 407 37.11 13.08 24.91
C SER A 407 36.44 14.44 24.73
N GLU A 408 37.18 15.51 25.01
CA GLU A 408 36.82 16.89 24.72
C GLU A 408 36.70 17.13 23.20
N GLU A 409 37.68 16.68 22.41
CA GLU A 409 37.69 16.77 20.95
C GLU A 409 36.54 15.98 20.30
N LEU A 410 36.15 14.84 20.90
CA LEU A 410 34.98 14.08 20.46
C LEU A 410 33.68 14.85 20.77
N ILE A 411 33.52 15.42 21.97
CA ILE A 411 32.34 16.26 22.31
C ILE A 411 32.26 17.47 21.38
N GLU A 412 33.37 18.18 21.16
CA GLU A 412 33.43 19.38 20.32
C GLU A 412 33.07 19.07 18.86
N ASN A 413 33.52 17.92 18.33
CA ASN A 413 33.26 17.53 16.94
C ASN A 413 31.93 16.78 16.73
N THR A 414 31.31 16.23 17.78
CA THR A 414 30.05 15.47 17.68
C THR A 414 28.92 16.30 17.03
N PRO A 415 28.66 17.56 17.41
CA PRO A 415 27.67 18.41 16.75
C PRO A 415 27.92 18.55 15.24
N SER A 416 29.18 18.68 14.83
CA SER A 416 29.57 18.79 13.42
C SER A 416 29.34 17.48 12.65
N MET A 417 29.69 16.33 13.24
CA MET A 417 29.40 15.01 12.65
C MET A 417 27.89 14.73 12.53
N VAL A 418 27.12 15.08 13.55
CA VAL A 418 25.65 14.97 13.54
C VAL A 418 25.08 15.85 12.43
N LEU A 419 25.53 17.10 12.33
CA LEU A 419 25.11 18.01 11.26
C LEU A 419 25.41 17.42 9.88
N LYS A 420 26.64 16.96 9.65
CA LYS A 420 27.07 16.38 8.37
C LYS A 420 26.27 15.13 7.99
N THR A 421 25.97 14.27 8.96
CA THR A 421 25.16 13.05 8.75
C THR A 421 23.73 13.40 8.35
N ILE A 422 23.11 14.36 9.05
CA ILE A 422 21.76 14.86 8.71
C ILE A 422 21.75 15.43 7.29
N LEU A 423 22.75 16.27 6.96
CA LEU A 423 22.85 16.90 5.64
C LEU A 423 23.02 15.87 4.51
N LEU A 424 23.91 14.89 4.67
CA LEU A 424 24.13 13.83 3.68
C LEU A 424 22.91 12.92 3.50
N THR A 425 22.30 12.47 4.61
CA THR A 425 21.13 11.58 4.59
C THR A 425 19.95 12.20 3.85
N LEU A 426 19.80 13.51 3.98
CA LEU A 426 18.70 14.26 3.40
C LEU A 426 19.06 14.94 2.07
N GLN A 427 20.31 14.79 1.62
CA GLN A 427 20.88 15.44 0.43
C GLN A 427 20.68 16.96 0.46
N ILE A 428 21.01 17.55 1.60
CA ILE A 428 20.89 18.98 1.87
C ILE A 428 22.24 19.65 1.63
N GLU A 429 22.23 20.81 0.99
CA GLU A 429 23.45 21.55 0.65
C GLU A 429 24.01 22.41 1.79
N SER A 430 23.19 22.81 2.78
CA SER A 430 23.64 23.66 3.89
C SER A 430 22.75 23.51 5.14
N GLY A 431 23.36 23.60 6.32
CA GLY A 431 22.64 23.73 7.60
C GLY A 431 23.48 24.17 8.79
N CYS A 432 22.84 24.48 9.91
CA CYS A 432 23.49 24.85 11.17
C CYS A 432 22.80 24.23 12.39
N ILE A 433 23.53 24.14 13.51
CA ILE A 433 23.05 23.75 14.84
C ILE A 433 23.34 24.90 15.82
N LEU A 434 22.32 25.29 16.59
CA LEU A 434 22.32 26.46 17.49
C LEU A 434 21.93 26.07 18.92
N THR A 435 22.75 26.36 19.93
CA THR A 435 22.36 26.21 21.34
C THR A 435 21.95 27.54 21.97
N LYS A 436 21.16 27.48 23.04
CA LYS A 436 20.78 28.64 23.84
C LYS A 436 21.26 28.48 25.28
N THR A 437 22.28 29.27 25.65
CA THR A 437 22.81 29.38 27.01
C THR A 437 22.37 30.73 27.61
N GLY A 438 21.39 30.68 28.52
CA GLY A 438 20.79 31.88 29.11
C GLY A 438 20.08 32.76 28.06
N HIS A 439 20.56 33.99 27.87
CA HIS A 439 20.03 34.94 26.87
C HIS A 439 20.81 34.96 25.54
N LYS A 440 21.93 34.23 25.43
CA LYS A 440 22.77 34.19 24.23
C LYS A 440 22.47 32.95 23.40
N ILE A 441 22.59 33.09 22.08
CA ILE A 441 22.47 31.99 21.11
C ILE A 441 23.86 31.77 20.51
N GLU A 442 24.35 30.54 20.57
CA GLU A 442 25.67 30.16 20.08
C GLU A 442 25.57 29.15 18.94
N ILE A 443 26.42 29.30 17.92
CA ILE A 443 26.51 28.37 16.79
C ILE A 443 27.50 27.27 17.16
N ILE A 444 27.04 26.02 17.22
CA ILE A 444 27.88 24.87 17.57
C ILE A 444 28.42 24.17 16.32
N ALA A 445 27.69 24.22 15.21
CA ALA A 445 28.13 23.68 13.93
C ALA A 445 27.45 24.40 12.75
N LYS A 446 28.19 24.60 11.65
CA LYS A 446 27.71 25.27 10.42
C LYS A 446 28.37 24.64 9.18
N GLU A 447 27.57 24.42 8.14
CA GLU A 447 27.98 23.94 6.82
C GLU A 447 27.29 24.79 5.73
N GLY A 448 28.05 25.45 4.86
CA GLY A 448 27.57 26.30 3.75
C GLY A 448 27.55 27.82 4.02
N GLU A 449 27.91 28.62 3.00
CA GLU A 449 28.08 30.09 3.12
C GLU A 449 26.75 30.86 3.32
N GLU A 450 25.63 30.37 2.77
CA GLU A 450 24.37 31.12 2.72
C GLU A 450 23.63 31.27 4.07
N ILE A 451 24.10 30.63 5.15
CA ILE A 451 23.47 30.61 6.47
C ILE A 451 23.72 31.90 7.27
N GLU A 452 24.81 32.61 6.97
CA GLU A 452 25.19 33.85 7.68
C GLU A 452 24.17 34.98 7.52
N CYS A 453 23.39 34.97 6.44
CA CYS A 453 22.43 36.02 6.10
C CYS A 453 21.08 35.91 6.84
N ILE A 454 21.00 35.11 7.91
CA ILE A 454 19.77 34.81 8.63
C ILE A 454 19.81 35.52 9.99
N ASN A 455 18.80 36.34 10.30
CA ASN A 455 18.65 36.96 11.62
C ASN A 455 18.24 35.90 12.65
N ILE A 456 19.22 35.25 13.26
CA ILE A 456 19.05 34.10 14.17
C ILE A 456 18.22 34.48 15.41
N GLU A 457 18.42 35.68 15.97
CA GLU A 457 17.68 36.15 17.15
C GLU A 457 16.18 36.33 16.91
N GLU A 458 15.80 36.76 15.71
CA GLU A 458 14.39 36.96 15.35
C GLU A 458 13.66 35.62 15.10
N ILE A 459 14.37 34.64 14.55
CA ILE A 459 13.82 33.32 14.20
C ILE A 459 13.70 32.40 15.43
N THR A 460 14.62 32.51 16.38
CA THR A 460 14.68 31.70 17.60
C THR A 460 13.71 32.16 18.70
N LYS A 461 13.15 33.38 18.61
CA LYS A 461 12.11 33.86 19.54
C LYS A 461 10.88 32.94 19.48
N ASN A 462 10.62 32.24 20.58
CA ASN A 462 9.43 31.40 20.80
C ASN A 462 9.25 30.28 19.75
N VAL A 463 10.26 29.41 19.57
CA VAL A 463 10.14 28.19 18.76
C VAL A 463 9.98 26.98 19.68
N THR A 464 8.74 26.61 19.97
CA THR A 464 8.39 25.37 20.69
C THR A 464 7.91 24.25 19.76
N LYS A 465 7.78 24.54 18.46
CA LYS A 465 7.31 23.61 17.42
C LYS A 465 8.09 23.81 16.12
N PRO A 466 8.24 22.77 15.29
CA PRO A 466 8.77 22.90 13.93
C PRO A 466 8.05 24.01 13.15
N LYS A 467 8.80 24.89 12.50
CA LYS A 467 8.27 25.95 11.64
C LYS A 467 8.83 25.79 10.23
N ILE A 468 7.94 25.82 9.23
CA ILE A 468 8.33 25.98 7.83
C ILE A 468 8.10 27.44 7.44
N ILE A 469 9.11 28.08 6.90
CA ILE A 469 8.99 29.37 6.24
C ILE A 469 9.31 29.16 4.76
N ASN A 470 8.28 28.93 3.95
CA ASN A 470 8.40 28.96 2.50
C ASN A 470 8.06 30.39 2.04
N LYS A 471 9.05 31.28 1.94
CA LYS A 471 8.82 32.67 1.47
C LYS A 471 9.38 32.88 0.06
N PHE A 472 8.56 33.48 -0.79
CA PHE A 472 8.96 34.03 -2.09
C PHE A 472 9.32 35.51 -1.91
N LYS A 473 10.54 35.92 -2.26
CA LYS A 473 10.91 37.33 -2.33
C LYS A 473 11.65 37.56 -3.66
N GLY A 474 10.89 37.85 -4.72
CA GLY A 474 11.41 37.90 -6.09
C GLY A 474 11.90 36.54 -6.60
N ASP A 475 13.00 36.52 -7.36
CA ASP A 475 13.56 35.31 -8.01
C ASP A 475 14.38 34.38 -7.09
N LYS A 476 14.49 34.68 -5.79
CA LYS A 476 15.20 33.83 -4.83
C LYS A 476 14.21 33.08 -3.93
N ILE A 477 14.13 31.76 -4.11
CA ILE A 477 13.38 30.87 -3.23
C ILE A 477 14.10 30.81 -1.87
N LYS A 478 13.42 31.19 -0.77
CA LYS A 478 13.89 30.93 0.60
C LYS A 478 12.94 29.93 1.24
N ASN A 479 13.23 28.65 1.07
CA ASN A 479 12.57 27.59 1.84
C ASN A 479 13.34 27.41 3.13
N LEU A 480 12.74 27.58 4.29
CA LEU A 480 13.41 27.41 5.58
C LEU A 480 12.66 26.38 6.41
N ALA A 481 13.31 25.28 6.76
CA ALA A 481 12.84 24.41 7.84
C ALA A 481 13.57 24.81 9.12
N ILE A 482 12.84 25.15 10.17
CA ILE A 482 13.35 25.47 11.50
C ILE A 482 12.83 24.40 12.44
N ILE A 483 13.72 23.53 12.91
CA ILE A 483 13.34 22.42 13.79
C ILE A 483 14.04 22.60 15.13
N PRO A 484 13.29 22.81 16.22
CA PRO A 484 13.87 22.87 17.55
C PRO A 484 14.29 21.46 17.96
N ILE A 485 15.56 21.26 18.33
CA ILE A 485 15.98 20.05 19.03
C ILE A 485 15.85 20.37 20.52
N ILE A 486 14.90 19.70 21.17
CA ILE A 486 14.48 19.98 22.54
C ILE A 486 15.11 18.93 23.45
N SER A 487 15.81 19.36 24.48
CA SER A 487 16.30 18.47 25.52
C SER A 487 15.13 17.85 26.28
N LEU A 488 15.11 16.52 26.39
CA LEU A 488 14.04 15.79 27.05
C LEU A 488 14.05 15.94 28.59
N GLN A 489 15.13 16.46 29.17
CA GLN A 489 15.28 16.58 30.63
C GLN A 489 14.70 17.89 31.18
N ASP A 490 14.89 19.00 30.48
CA ASP A 490 14.57 20.36 30.92
C ASP A 490 13.71 21.13 29.90
N PHE A 491 13.36 20.50 28.78
CA PHE A 491 12.63 21.10 27.66
C PHE A 491 13.31 22.34 27.05
N SER A 492 14.62 22.49 27.27
CA SER A 492 15.41 23.58 26.68
C SER A 492 15.67 23.32 25.19
N VAL A 493 15.76 24.39 24.39
CA VAL A 493 16.12 24.28 22.97
C VAL A 493 17.63 24.15 22.88
N PHE A 494 18.08 22.94 22.55
CA PHE A 494 19.48 22.56 22.42
C PHE A 494 20.06 22.89 21.04
N GLY A 495 19.19 22.98 20.04
CA GLY A 495 19.53 23.05 18.62
C GLY A 495 18.43 23.73 17.81
N ILE A 496 18.76 24.47 16.76
CA ILE A 496 17.83 24.74 15.66
C ILE A 496 18.48 24.30 14.35
N PHE A 497 17.89 23.32 13.68
CA PHE A 497 18.29 22.95 12.33
C PHE A 497 17.64 23.89 11.32
N ILE A 498 18.45 24.48 10.44
CA ILE A 498 18.02 25.41 9.39
C ILE A 498 18.44 24.85 8.03
N ASN A 499 17.50 24.66 7.10
CA ASN A 499 17.82 24.22 5.72
C ASN A 499 17.14 25.12 4.68
N LYS A 500 17.90 25.53 3.65
CA LYS A 500 17.49 26.43 2.56
C LYS A 500 17.00 25.75 1.26
N LYS A 501 17.31 24.46 1.06
CA LYS A 501 16.96 23.67 -0.14
C LYS A 501 16.31 22.33 0.22
N PRO A 502 15.12 22.03 -0.30
CA PRO A 502 14.38 20.83 0.05
C PRO A 502 14.94 19.60 -0.67
N SER A 503 14.78 18.45 0.01
CA SER A 503 15.26 17.15 -0.41
C SER A 503 14.64 16.69 -1.76
N VAL A 504 15.25 15.67 -2.37
CA VAL A 504 14.72 14.97 -3.56
C VAL A 504 13.34 14.34 -3.31
N PHE A 505 12.93 14.18 -2.04
CA PHE A 505 11.60 13.68 -1.67
C PHE A 505 10.49 14.73 -1.90
N SER A 506 10.83 16.01 -2.06
CA SER A 506 9.85 17.05 -2.37
C SER A 506 9.55 17.13 -3.88
N LYS A 507 8.30 16.86 -4.27
CA LYS A 507 7.86 16.90 -5.67
C LYS A 507 7.90 18.31 -6.33
N LYS A 508 8.24 19.37 -5.60
CA LYS A 508 8.14 20.77 -6.08
C LYS A 508 9.22 21.71 -5.54
N GLY A 509 10.30 21.19 -4.95
CA GLY A 509 11.30 22.08 -4.37
C GLY A 509 10.76 22.88 -3.18
N MET A 510 9.94 22.26 -2.29
CA MET A 510 9.45 22.85 -1.03
C MET A 510 9.45 21.79 0.10
N PHE A 511 9.75 22.16 1.34
CA PHE A 511 9.61 21.22 2.47
C PHE A 511 8.15 20.81 2.68
N ASN A 512 7.93 19.52 2.93
CA ASN A 512 6.63 18.97 3.31
C ASN A 512 6.66 18.39 4.74
N PHE A 513 5.52 17.90 5.22
CA PHE A 513 5.41 17.33 6.57
C PHE A 513 6.23 16.06 6.78
N ASP A 514 6.43 15.24 5.74
CA ASP A 514 7.26 14.03 5.83
C ASP A 514 8.74 14.41 5.98
N ASP A 515 9.19 15.49 5.34
CA ASP A 515 10.55 16.03 5.51
C ASP A 515 10.78 16.50 6.96
N ILE A 516 9.80 17.18 7.57
CA ILE A 516 9.89 17.59 8.99
C ILE A 516 10.07 16.38 9.88
N ASN A 517 9.18 15.39 9.77
CA ASN A 517 9.19 14.23 10.66
C ASN A 517 10.53 13.49 10.58
N LEU A 518 11.11 13.40 9.38
CA LEU A 518 12.41 12.77 9.18
C LEU A 518 13.55 13.60 9.78
N ILE A 519 13.59 14.91 9.51
CA ILE A 519 14.62 15.80 10.09
C ILE A 519 14.51 15.82 11.62
N GLU A 520 13.30 15.90 12.16
CA GLU A 520 13.05 15.87 13.61
C GLU A 520 13.53 14.56 14.23
N THR A 521 13.25 13.42 13.58
CA THR A 521 13.74 12.11 14.05
C THR A 521 15.27 12.03 14.06
N LEU A 522 15.93 12.47 12.98
CA LEU A 522 17.39 12.45 12.88
C LEU A 522 18.06 13.44 13.86
N ALA A 523 17.46 14.63 14.03
CA ALA A 523 17.92 15.62 14.99
C ALA A 523 17.81 15.13 16.44
N LEU A 524 16.73 14.42 16.77
CA LEU A 524 16.55 13.78 18.08
C LEU A 524 17.58 12.66 18.31
N GLN A 525 17.85 11.82 17.32
CA GLN A 525 18.90 10.79 17.42
C GLN A 525 20.29 11.42 17.64
N GLY A 526 20.60 12.48 16.90
CA GLY A 526 21.83 13.24 17.08
C GLY A 526 21.97 13.86 18.47
N LEU A 527 20.87 14.42 19.02
CA LEU A 527 20.84 14.92 20.39
C LEU A 527 21.12 13.83 21.42
N ILE A 528 20.49 12.66 21.28
CA ILE A 528 20.70 11.52 22.18
C ILE A 528 22.17 11.08 22.14
N ALA A 529 22.78 11.03 20.97
CA ALA A 529 24.20 10.69 20.82
C ALA A 529 25.12 11.70 21.56
N ILE A 530 24.86 13.01 21.41
CA ILE A 530 25.60 14.06 22.12
C ILE A 530 25.43 13.93 23.63
N GLN A 531 24.21 13.73 24.11
CA GLN A 531 23.93 13.56 25.54
C GLN A 531 24.60 12.31 26.12
N ASN A 532 24.54 11.18 25.42
CA ASN A 532 25.21 9.94 25.83
C ASN A 532 26.73 10.10 25.87
N SER A 533 27.32 10.81 24.90
CA SER A 533 28.76 11.12 24.90
C SER A 533 29.15 11.94 26.14
N LYS A 534 28.40 13.01 26.45
CA LYS A 534 28.62 13.83 27.65
C LYS A 534 28.45 13.04 28.95
N LEU A 535 27.41 12.20 29.04
CA LEU A 535 27.16 11.36 30.21
C LEU A 535 28.28 10.34 30.43
N ASN A 536 28.75 9.67 29.37
CA ASN A 536 29.88 8.75 29.45
C ASN A 536 31.15 9.45 29.94
N LEU A 537 31.29 10.74 29.63
CA LEU A 537 32.45 11.50 30.05
C LEU A 537 32.45 11.91 31.50
N ILE A 538 31.33 12.45 31.95
CA ILE A 538 31.10 12.70 33.38
C ILE A 538 31.29 11.40 34.18
N LEU A 539 30.80 10.27 33.66
CA LEU A 539 30.99 8.97 34.31
C LEU A 539 32.47 8.59 34.41
N LYS A 540 33.24 8.76 33.32
CA LYS A 540 34.69 8.48 33.31
C LYS A 540 35.46 9.39 34.26
N GLU A 541 35.19 10.69 34.26
CA GLU A 541 35.82 11.66 35.17
C GLU A 541 35.49 11.34 36.62
N THR A 542 34.23 11.05 36.93
CA THR A 542 33.79 10.69 38.28
C THR A 542 34.46 9.39 38.76
N GLN A 543 34.63 8.41 37.87
CA GLN A 543 35.35 7.17 38.19
C GLN A 543 36.83 7.43 38.49
N LEU A 544 37.51 8.23 37.67
CA LEU A 544 38.90 8.61 37.88
C LEU A 544 39.07 9.43 39.16
N GLU A 545 38.17 10.38 39.44
CA GLU A 545 38.18 11.12 40.70
C GLU A 545 37.99 10.18 41.87
N THR A 546 37.04 9.24 41.80
CA THR A 546 36.80 8.26 42.88
C THR A 546 38.05 7.42 43.15
N ILE A 547 38.68 6.88 42.10
CA ILE A 547 39.94 6.13 42.20
C ILE A 547 41.01 6.99 42.88
N PHE A 548 41.18 8.23 42.42
CA PHE A 548 42.18 9.13 42.96
C PHE A 548 41.92 9.49 44.43
N ARG A 549 40.66 9.74 44.81
CA ARG A 549 40.26 10.03 46.21
C ARG A 549 40.49 8.84 47.13
N LEU A 550 40.20 7.61 46.66
CA LEU A 550 40.44 6.39 47.42
C LEU A 550 41.93 6.12 47.60
N ALA A 551 42.72 6.29 46.54
CA ALA A 551 44.18 6.23 46.61
C ALA A 551 44.72 7.21 47.65
N MET A 552 44.30 8.49 47.58
CA MET A 552 44.71 9.49 48.58
C MET A 552 44.33 9.10 50.01
N ALA A 553 43.18 8.48 50.23
CA ALA A 553 42.77 8.09 51.58
C ALA A 553 43.74 7.07 52.21
N ILE A 554 44.36 6.21 51.40
CA ILE A 554 45.36 5.23 51.84
C ILE A 554 46.68 5.93 52.13
N GLU A 555 47.09 6.87 51.28
CA GLU A 555 48.29 7.70 51.50
C GLU A 555 48.20 8.51 52.80
N TYR A 556 47.05 9.14 53.07
CA TYR A 556 46.83 9.87 54.32
C TYR A 556 46.99 8.99 55.56
N ARG A 557 46.68 7.69 55.45
CA ARG A 557 46.90 6.74 56.54
C ARG A 557 48.40 6.47 56.74
N ASP A 558 49.16 6.29 55.66
CA ASP A 558 50.63 6.11 55.68
C ASP A 558 51.42 7.43 55.86
N ARG A 559 50.69 8.55 56.09
CA ARG A 559 51.23 9.91 56.30
C ARG A 559 52.04 10.44 55.11
N GLU A 560 51.80 9.90 53.92
CA GLU A 560 52.27 10.46 52.65
C GLU A 560 51.21 11.44 52.10
N THR A 561 51.65 12.54 51.48
CA THR A 561 50.73 13.59 51.02
C THR A 561 50.23 13.29 49.61
N GLY A 562 49.03 13.78 49.24
CA GLY A 562 48.43 13.52 47.91
C GLY A 562 49.26 14.00 46.71
N GLY A 563 50.33 14.77 46.94
CA GLY A 563 51.32 15.13 45.91
C GLY A 563 52.10 13.93 45.39
N HIS A 564 52.35 12.91 46.22
CA HIS A 564 53.06 11.68 45.84
C HIS A 564 52.35 11.00 44.65
N ILE A 565 51.07 10.68 44.80
CA ILE A 565 50.26 10.04 43.76
C ILE A 565 50.32 10.82 42.43
N GLN A 566 50.21 12.14 42.48
CA GLN A 566 50.27 12.97 41.27
C GLN A 566 51.66 12.88 40.60
N ARG A 567 52.75 12.97 41.38
CA ARG A 567 54.11 12.90 40.84
C ARG A 567 54.39 11.53 40.22
N VAL A 568 54.16 10.44 40.94
CA VAL A 568 54.42 9.08 40.41
C VAL A 568 53.59 8.76 39.17
N SER A 569 52.33 9.21 39.13
CA SER A 569 51.46 9.01 37.96
C SER A 569 51.95 9.77 36.73
N ASN A 570 52.44 11.00 36.91
CA ASN A 570 52.98 11.81 35.81
C ASN A 570 54.40 11.37 35.40
N TYR A 571 55.23 10.89 36.32
CA TYR A 571 56.50 10.25 35.98
C TYR A 571 56.28 9.00 35.13
N ALA A 572 55.34 8.14 35.52
CA ALA A 572 55.00 6.95 34.76
C ALA A 572 54.45 7.28 33.37
N TYR A 573 53.60 8.32 33.25
CA TYR A 573 53.13 8.84 31.96
C TYR A 573 54.30 9.28 31.07
N LEU A 574 55.19 10.13 31.62
CA LEU A 574 56.32 10.72 30.88
C LEU A 574 57.26 9.62 30.38
N ILE A 575 57.59 8.65 31.23
CA ILE A 575 58.41 7.50 30.87
C ILE A 575 57.76 6.72 29.73
N ALA A 576 56.48 6.37 29.86
CA ALA A 576 55.75 5.62 28.82
C ALA A 576 55.71 6.39 27.49
N GLU A 577 55.46 7.70 27.52
CA GLU A 577 55.45 8.56 26.35
C GLU A 577 56.82 8.60 25.65
N LYS A 578 57.90 8.78 26.41
CA LYS A 578 59.28 8.77 25.87
C LYS A 578 59.75 7.39 25.41
N MET A 579 59.12 6.32 25.90
CA MET A 579 59.29 4.95 25.38
C MET A 579 58.55 4.71 24.06
N GLY A 580 57.73 5.65 23.59
CA GLY A 580 56.98 5.55 22.34
C GLY A 580 55.62 4.85 22.48
N PHE A 581 55.07 4.77 23.69
CA PHE A 581 53.73 4.20 23.90
C PHE A 581 52.67 5.09 23.27
N LYS A 582 51.54 4.49 22.88
CA LYS A 582 50.40 5.30 22.42
C LYS A 582 49.88 6.14 23.57
N LYS A 583 49.39 7.34 23.29
CA LYS A 583 48.81 8.26 24.30
C LYS A 583 47.73 7.59 25.18
N THR A 584 47.01 6.63 24.62
CA THR A 584 46.03 5.79 25.33
C THR A 584 46.65 4.91 26.41
N GLU A 585 47.80 4.30 26.13
CA GLU A 585 48.56 3.47 27.05
C GLU A 585 49.29 4.34 28.09
N CYS A 586 49.80 5.51 27.69
CA CYS A 586 50.35 6.49 28.63
C CYS A 586 49.29 6.96 29.64
N ASN A 587 48.08 7.27 29.17
CA ASN A 587 46.98 7.62 30.07
C ASN A 587 46.50 6.44 30.92
N LEU A 588 46.57 5.20 30.40
CA LEU A 588 46.23 4.01 31.16
C LEU A 588 47.16 3.81 32.35
N ILE A 589 48.48 3.85 32.14
CA ILE A 589 49.45 3.72 33.24
C ILE A 589 49.31 4.87 34.23
N LYS A 590 49.13 6.11 33.75
CA LYS A 590 48.89 7.29 34.59
C LYS A 590 47.67 7.12 35.51
N ASN A 591 46.58 6.60 34.99
CA ASN A 591 45.33 6.45 35.75
C ASN A 591 45.35 5.22 36.67
N ALA A 592 46.21 4.24 36.40
CA ALA A 592 46.37 3.03 37.20
C ALA A 592 47.38 3.19 38.34
N MET A 593 48.43 4.01 38.14
CA MET A 593 49.51 4.25 39.10
C MET A 593 49.05 4.68 40.51
N PRO A 594 47.96 5.48 40.69
CA PRO A 594 47.48 5.82 42.02
C PRO A 594 47.14 4.63 42.92
N LEU A 595 46.89 3.45 42.35
CA LEU A 595 46.48 2.26 43.08
C LEU A 595 47.63 1.30 43.38
N HIS A 596 48.89 1.67 43.08
CA HIS A 596 50.04 0.77 43.30
C HIS A 596 50.13 0.28 44.76
N ASP A 597 49.83 1.18 45.70
CA ASP A 597 49.90 0.93 47.15
C ASP A 597 48.55 0.62 47.82
N ILE A 598 47.48 0.33 47.05
CA ILE A 598 46.13 0.07 47.59
C ILE A 598 46.13 -1.03 48.66
N GLY A 599 47.04 -2.01 48.57
CA GLY A 599 47.15 -3.12 49.51
C GLY A 599 47.60 -2.71 50.92
N LYS A 600 48.20 -1.52 51.10
CA LYS A 600 48.59 -1.00 52.43
C LYS A 600 47.40 -0.88 53.37
N ILE A 601 46.17 -0.79 52.84
CA ILE A 601 44.95 -0.77 53.65
C ILE A 601 44.80 -2.00 54.57
N ALA A 602 45.37 -3.15 54.19
CA ALA A 602 45.30 -4.37 54.97
C ALA A 602 46.47 -4.56 55.96
N ILE A 603 47.43 -3.63 55.99
CA ILE A 603 48.56 -3.69 56.89
C ILE A 603 48.16 -3.11 58.26
N PRO A 604 48.45 -3.78 59.39
CA PRO A 604 48.15 -3.27 60.72
C PRO A 604 48.86 -1.94 61.04
N ASP A 605 48.16 -1.00 61.70
CA ASP A 605 48.70 0.35 62.01
C ASP A 605 49.97 0.31 62.86
N ASN A 606 50.06 -0.64 63.81
CA ASN A 606 51.23 -0.80 64.67
C ASN A 606 52.48 -1.26 63.91
N ILE A 607 52.32 -1.74 62.68
CA ILE A 607 53.41 -2.09 61.76
C ILE A 607 53.64 -0.97 60.75
N LEU A 608 52.57 -0.50 60.08
CA LEU A 608 52.66 0.53 59.03
C LEU A 608 53.21 1.86 59.56
N LEU A 609 52.77 2.28 60.75
CA LEU A 609 53.13 3.58 61.34
C LEU A 609 54.33 3.52 62.30
N LYS A 610 55.04 2.39 62.37
CA LYS A 610 56.12 2.16 63.32
C LYS A 610 57.34 3.06 63.03
N PRO A 611 57.89 3.77 64.03
CA PRO A 611 59.02 4.66 63.81
C PRO A 611 60.40 4.01 63.84
N GLU A 612 60.53 2.85 64.47
CA GLU A 612 61.75 2.07 64.41
C GLU A 612 61.82 1.20 63.15
N LYS A 613 63.01 0.68 62.85
CA LYS A 613 63.18 -0.32 61.79
C LYS A 613 62.28 -1.53 62.07
N LEU A 614 61.58 -1.99 61.04
CA LEU A 614 60.77 -3.21 61.09
C LEU A 614 61.66 -4.42 61.37
N THR A 615 61.17 -5.33 62.21
CA THR A 615 61.71 -6.69 62.37
C THR A 615 61.52 -7.49 61.08
N ASN A 616 62.21 -8.63 60.95
CA ASN A 616 62.08 -9.47 59.76
C ASN A 616 60.65 -10.01 59.60
N GLU A 617 59.96 -10.29 60.70
CA GLU A 617 58.56 -10.74 60.73
C GLU A 617 57.60 -9.62 60.31
N GLU A 618 57.78 -8.41 60.84
CA GLU A 618 56.98 -7.23 60.47
C GLU A 618 57.20 -6.84 59.01
N ARG A 619 58.44 -6.93 58.52
CA ARG A 619 58.77 -6.66 57.12
C ARG A 619 58.05 -7.61 56.17
N LYS A 620 57.98 -8.91 56.47
CA LYS A 620 57.21 -9.89 55.68
C LYS A 620 55.73 -9.55 55.61
N ILE A 621 55.17 -8.92 56.64
CA ILE A 621 53.78 -8.47 56.65
C ILE A 621 53.60 -7.29 55.68
N VAL A 622 54.50 -6.30 55.71
CA VAL A 622 54.45 -5.15 54.77
C VAL A 622 54.67 -5.60 53.33
N GLU A 623 55.60 -6.52 53.07
CA GLU A 623 55.89 -7.07 51.74
C GLU A 623 54.72 -7.86 51.13
N MET A 624 53.63 -8.07 51.89
CA MET A 624 52.38 -8.67 51.40
C MET A 624 51.45 -7.68 50.70
N HIS A 625 51.64 -6.36 50.88
CA HIS A 625 50.75 -5.36 50.28
C HIS A 625 50.67 -5.43 48.73
N PRO A 626 51.71 -5.84 47.95
CA PRO A 626 51.58 -6.02 46.51
C PRO A 626 50.57 -7.13 46.16
N ILE A 627 50.64 -8.26 46.89
CA ILE A 627 49.74 -9.40 46.71
C ILE A 627 48.31 -9.02 47.10
N ILE A 628 48.15 -8.36 48.24
CA ILE A 628 46.82 -7.93 48.71
C ILE A 628 46.22 -6.92 47.75
N GLY A 629 47.01 -5.94 47.30
CA GLY A 629 46.56 -4.93 46.35
C GLY A 629 46.13 -5.54 45.02
N ALA A 630 46.93 -6.45 44.47
CA ALA A 630 46.55 -7.21 43.29
C ALA A 630 45.26 -8.01 43.51
N LYS A 631 45.13 -8.70 44.66
CA LYS A 631 43.93 -9.47 45.00
C LYS A 631 42.67 -8.62 45.13
N MET A 632 42.79 -7.39 45.61
CA MET A 632 41.68 -6.43 45.69
C MET A 632 41.22 -5.94 44.30
N LEU A 633 42.11 -5.95 43.32
CA LEU A 633 41.86 -5.46 41.95
C LEU A 633 41.51 -6.58 40.95
N GLU A 634 41.84 -7.83 41.30
CA GLU A 634 41.64 -9.03 40.50
C GLU A 634 40.18 -9.21 40.04
N GLY A 635 39.99 -9.72 38.82
CA GLY A 635 38.69 -10.08 38.27
C GLY A 635 37.87 -8.91 37.70
N SER A 636 38.41 -7.69 37.76
CA SER A 636 37.76 -6.51 37.17
C SER A 636 37.70 -6.56 35.65
N LYS A 637 36.62 -6.04 35.08
CA LYS A 637 36.50 -5.79 33.62
C LYS A 637 37.11 -4.46 33.20
N SER A 638 37.41 -3.56 34.14
CA SER A 638 38.01 -2.26 33.85
C SER A 638 39.47 -2.42 33.44
N ILE A 639 39.84 -1.87 32.28
CA ILE A 639 41.23 -1.87 31.79
C ILE A 639 42.16 -1.15 32.79
N ILE A 640 41.67 -0.09 33.44
CA ILE A 640 42.43 0.67 34.45
C ILE A 640 42.71 -0.20 35.68
N LEU A 641 41.72 -0.95 36.16
CA LEU A 641 41.90 -1.80 37.34
C LEU A 641 42.79 -3.02 37.04
N LYS A 642 42.73 -3.57 35.82
CA LYS A 642 43.68 -4.61 35.37
C LYS A 642 45.12 -4.09 35.28
N ALA A 643 45.30 -2.88 34.76
CA ALA A 643 46.61 -2.23 34.73
C ALA A 643 47.12 -1.96 36.15
N ALA A 644 46.22 -1.51 37.04
CA ALA A 644 46.53 -1.26 38.45
C ALA A 644 46.87 -2.56 39.19
N GLU A 645 46.20 -3.67 38.90
CA GLU A 645 46.52 -5.00 39.44
C GLU A 645 47.96 -5.39 39.12
N ILE A 646 48.37 -5.24 37.86
CA ILE A 646 49.74 -5.52 37.41
C ILE A 646 50.73 -4.63 38.15
N ILE A 647 50.45 -3.32 38.22
CA ILE A 647 51.32 -2.35 38.90
C ILE A 647 51.44 -2.69 40.39
N ALA A 648 50.31 -2.86 41.08
CA ALA A 648 50.27 -3.19 42.50
C ALA A 648 51.08 -4.46 42.79
N LEU A 649 50.97 -5.49 41.95
CA LEU A 649 51.69 -6.75 42.14
C LEU A 649 53.20 -6.66 41.92
N SER A 650 53.66 -5.78 41.03
CA SER A 650 55.02 -5.84 40.47
C SER A 650 55.88 -4.59 40.65
N HIS A 651 55.35 -3.51 41.24
CA HIS A 651 56.11 -2.26 41.43
C HIS A 651 57.27 -2.37 42.44
N HIS A 652 57.36 -3.45 43.21
CA HIS A 652 58.50 -3.75 44.09
C HIS A 652 59.40 -4.90 43.60
N GLU A 653 59.13 -5.44 42.41
CA GLU A 653 60.07 -6.35 41.75
C GLU A 653 61.29 -5.56 41.25
N LYS A 654 62.48 -6.18 41.34
CA LYS A 654 63.75 -5.55 40.94
C LYS A 654 64.31 -6.23 39.72
N TYR A 655 64.90 -5.44 38.83
CA TYR A 655 65.41 -5.96 37.55
C TYR A 655 66.43 -7.11 37.69
N ASP A 656 67.18 -7.18 38.80
CA ASP A 656 68.12 -8.25 39.14
C ASP A 656 67.50 -9.49 39.82
N GLY A 657 66.19 -9.50 40.09
CA GLY A 657 65.47 -10.59 40.75
C GLY A 657 65.51 -10.55 42.29
N SER A 658 66.13 -9.54 42.90
CA SER A 658 66.18 -9.39 44.37
C SER A 658 64.95 -8.71 44.99
N GLY A 659 63.90 -8.47 44.19
CA GLY A 659 62.64 -7.84 44.59
C GLY A 659 61.63 -8.81 45.21
N TYR A 660 60.42 -8.31 45.41
CA TYR A 660 59.29 -9.07 45.98
C TYR A 660 57.99 -8.68 45.26
N PRO A 661 56.92 -9.51 45.30
CA PRO A 661 56.75 -10.73 46.09
C PRO A 661 57.24 -12.03 45.45
N TYR A 662 57.48 -12.08 44.14
CA TYR A 662 57.84 -13.31 43.43
C TYR A 662 59.30 -13.40 43.01
N GLY A 663 60.06 -12.30 43.11
CA GLY A 663 61.47 -12.28 42.72
C GLY A 663 61.66 -12.36 41.20
N LEU A 664 60.76 -11.73 40.45
CA LEU A 664 60.81 -11.70 38.99
C LEU A 664 62.03 -10.92 38.53
N SER A 665 62.67 -11.36 37.44
CA SER A 665 63.90 -10.74 36.94
C SER A 665 63.77 -10.23 35.50
N GLY A 666 64.48 -9.14 35.19
CA GLY A 666 64.57 -8.57 33.86
C GLY A 666 63.21 -8.30 33.19
N ASN A 667 62.96 -8.98 32.07
CA ASN A 667 61.73 -8.83 31.28
C ASN A 667 60.55 -9.66 31.78
N GLU A 668 60.73 -10.52 32.79
CA GLU A 668 59.63 -11.24 33.44
C GLU A 668 58.76 -10.27 34.24
N ILE A 669 59.34 -9.15 34.69
CA ILE A 669 58.61 -8.05 35.31
C ILE A 669 57.78 -7.35 34.21
N PRO A 670 56.45 -7.28 34.37
CA PRO A 670 55.61 -6.53 33.45
C PRO A 670 56.11 -5.10 33.27
N ILE A 671 56.03 -4.58 32.04
CA ILE A 671 56.58 -3.25 31.75
C ILE A 671 55.95 -2.15 32.60
N TYR A 672 54.67 -2.27 32.96
CA TYR A 672 54.01 -1.33 33.88
C TYR A 672 54.62 -1.37 35.29
N GLY A 673 54.99 -2.56 35.78
CA GLY A 673 55.71 -2.72 37.04
C GLY A 673 57.09 -2.08 37.02
N ARG A 674 57.85 -2.27 35.94
CA ARG A 674 59.18 -1.66 35.80
C ARG A 674 59.14 -0.13 35.74
N ILE A 675 58.15 0.46 35.07
CA ILE A 675 57.94 1.91 35.02
C ILE A 675 57.49 2.43 36.40
N ALA A 676 56.56 1.73 37.05
CA ALA A 676 56.04 2.07 38.36
C ALA A 676 57.15 2.06 39.43
N ALA A 677 57.98 1.01 39.45
CA ALA A 677 59.09 0.86 40.38
C ALA A 677 60.06 2.04 40.36
N LEU A 678 60.46 2.49 39.16
CA LEU A 678 61.34 3.65 39.04
C LEU A 678 60.63 4.94 39.48
N SER A 679 59.37 5.11 39.06
CA SER A 679 58.58 6.31 39.36
C SER A 679 58.37 6.48 40.86
N ASP A 680 58.00 5.41 41.55
CA ASP A 680 57.77 5.37 43.00
C ASP A 680 59.08 5.60 43.78
N VAL A 681 60.15 4.84 43.47
CA VAL A 681 61.41 4.99 44.20
C VAL A 681 62.04 6.37 44.01
N PHE A 682 61.96 6.95 42.81
CA PHE A 682 62.46 8.31 42.61
C PHE A 682 61.68 9.35 43.43
N ASP A 683 60.35 9.23 43.49
CA ASP A 683 59.54 10.11 44.32
C ASP A 683 59.85 9.95 45.81
N ALA A 684 59.99 8.70 46.25
CA ALA A 684 60.36 8.32 47.62
C ALA A 684 61.74 8.84 48.05
N LEU A 685 62.69 8.96 47.12
CA LEU A 685 64.03 9.52 47.39
C LEU A 685 63.99 11.04 47.55
N THR A 686 63.21 11.72 46.71
CA THR A 686 63.21 13.18 46.57
C THR A 686 62.12 13.89 47.38
N SER A 687 61.25 13.11 48.05
CA SER A 687 60.15 13.60 48.88
C SER A 687 60.40 13.32 50.36
N LYS A 688 59.92 14.21 51.23
CA LYS A 688 60.11 14.09 52.68
C LYS A 688 59.30 12.94 53.27
N ARG A 689 59.97 12.01 53.97
CA ARG A 689 59.33 10.91 54.74
C ARG A 689 59.65 11.06 56.23
N ILE A 690 58.85 10.45 57.11
CA ILE A 690 58.96 10.57 58.57
C ILE A 690 60.33 10.10 59.09
N TYR A 691 60.92 9.10 58.44
CA TYR A 691 62.14 8.43 58.91
C TYR A 691 63.37 8.73 58.04
N LYS A 692 63.23 9.56 57.01
CA LYS A 692 64.30 9.86 56.06
C LYS A 692 64.10 11.25 55.45
N GLU A 693 65.10 12.11 55.62
CA GLU A 693 65.15 13.40 54.93
C GLU A 693 65.31 13.18 53.41
N PRO A 694 64.66 14.01 52.57
CA PRO A 694 64.75 13.89 51.13
C PRO A 694 66.18 14.19 50.67
N VAL A 695 66.67 13.44 49.69
CA VAL A 695 67.88 13.81 48.97
C VAL A 695 67.58 14.92 47.97
N ASP A 696 68.59 15.68 47.57
CA ASP A 696 68.43 16.65 46.49
C ASP A 696 67.99 15.94 45.20
N ILE A 697 67.18 16.60 44.37
CA ILE A 697 66.66 15.98 43.13
C ILE A 697 67.77 15.57 42.16
N ILE A 698 68.91 16.28 42.17
CA ILE A 698 70.10 15.95 41.38
C ILE A 698 70.72 14.65 41.91
N GLU A 699 70.87 14.53 43.23
CA GLU A 699 71.34 13.32 43.90
C GLU A 699 70.38 12.14 43.66
N GLY A 700 69.07 12.39 43.64
CA GLY A 700 68.06 11.41 43.27
C GLY A 700 68.31 10.80 41.89
N PHE A 701 68.62 11.61 40.87
CA PHE A 701 68.98 11.10 39.54
C PHE A 701 70.29 10.28 39.55
N GLU A 702 71.27 10.65 40.38
CA GLU A 702 72.52 9.91 40.52
C GLU A 702 72.28 8.52 41.15
N ILE A 703 71.44 8.45 42.19
CA ILE A 703 71.06 7.18 42.84
C ILE A 703 70.33 6.27 41.84
N ILE A 704 69.35 6.79 41.09
CA ILE A 704 68.66 6.01 40.05
C ILE A 704 69.65 5.48 39.00
N ASN A 705 70.66 6.27 38.62
CA ASN A 705 71.69 5.84 37.67
C ASN A 705 72.62 4.75 38.24
N GLN A 706 72.95 4.79 39.54
CA GLN A 706 73.76 3.77 40.21
C GLN A 706 73.04 2.42 40.36
N GLU A 707 71.71 2.46 40.41
CA GLU A 707 70.82 1.30 40.48
C GLU A 707 70.40 0.75 39.10
N LYS A 708 70.95 1.31 38.02
CA LYS A 708 70.72 0.88 36.64
C LYS A 708 71.15 -0.57 36.43
N GLY A 709 70.24 -1.42 35.97
CA GLY A 709 70.47 -2.85 35.76
C GLY A 709 70.49 -3.71 37.03
N LYS A 710 70.32 -3.09 38.21
CA LYS A 710 70.09 -3.75 39.49
C LYS A 710 68.62 -3.65 39.87
N SER A 711 68.22 -2.57 40.52
CA SER A 711 66.82 -2.33 40.88
C SER A 711 65.96 -1.98 39.64
N PHE A 712 66.51 -1.26 38.66
CA PHE A 712 65.74 -0.71 37.54
C PHE A 712 66.20 -1.18 36.17
N ASP A 713 65.24 -1.24 35.23
CA ASP A 713 65.52 -1.54 33.84
C ASP A 713 66.46 -0.50 33.21
N PRO A 714 67.60 -0.92 32.63
CA PRO A 714 68.55 -0.03 31.99
C PRO A 714 67.94 0.93 30.96
N LYS A 715 66.97 0.46 30.17
CA LYS A 715 66.32 1.26 29.12
C LYS A 715 65.43 2.35 29.71
N ILE A 716 64.70 2.04 30.78
CA ILE A 716 63.82 2.99 31.45
C ILE A 716 64.65 4.07 32.14
N VAL A 717 65.75 3.69 32.81
CA VAL A 717 66.68 4.64 33.42
C VAL A 717 67.25 5.60 32.37
N ASP A 718 67.70 5.09 31.22
CA ASP A 718 68.22 5.95 30.14
C ASP A 718 67.18 6.95 29.62
N ILE A 719 65.92 6.53 29.53
CA ILE A 719 64.82 7.39 29.09
C ILE A 719 64.48 8.42 30.15
N PHE A 720 64.38 8.00 31.41
CA PHE A 720 64.11 8.88 32.54
C PHE A 720 65.20 9.96 32.71
N LEU A 721 66.47 9.59 32.60
CA LEU A 721 67.60 10.52 32.68
C LEU A 721 67.70 11.47 31.48
N LYS A 722 67.14 11.10 30.33
CA LYS A 722 67.02 12.01 29.18
C LYS A 722 65.89 13.03 29.34
N ALA A 723 64.88 12.72 30.16
CA ALA A 723 63.73 13.58 30.43
C ALA A 723 63.84 14.33 31.77
N LYS A 724 65.07 14.60 32.25
CA LYS A 724 65.33 15.23 33.56
C LYS A 724 64.62 16.56 33.74
N GLU A 725 64.61 17.39 32.71
CA GLU A 725 63.99 18.72 32.76
C GLU A 725 62.47 18.60 32.99
N GLU A 726 61.79 17.75 32.23
CA GLU A 726 60.36 17.49 32.40
C GLU A 726 60.03 16.83 33.75
N VAL A 727 60.91 15.96 34.26
CA VAL A 727 60.78 15.37 35.61
C VAL A 727 60.86 16.44 36.70
N VAL A 728 61.80 17.39 36.58
CA VAL A 728 61.94 18.52 37.51
C VAL A 728 60.72 19.44 37.44
N GLU A 729 60.17 19.67 36.24
CA GLU A 729 58.91 20.42 36.08
C GLU A 729 57.74 19.73 36.79
N ILE A 730 57.57 18.41 36.61
CA ILE A 730 56.54 17.63 37.31
C ILE A 730 56.74 17.71 38.83
N TYR A 731 57.98 17.54 39.31
CA TYR A 731 58.30 17.65 40.73
C TYR A 731 57.90 19.01 41.30
N ASN A 732 58.33 20.11 40.65
CA ASN A 732 58.03 21.47 41.09
C ASN A 732 56.54 21.79 41.03
N LYS A 733 55.82 21.32 40.00
CA LYS A 733 54.38 21.51 39.83
C LYS A 733 53.56 20.90 40.98
N PHE A 734 54.02 19.78 41.53
CA PHE A 734 53.34 19.06 42.61
C PHE A 734 54.16 19.04 43.91
N LYS A 735 54.96 20.09 44.14
CA LYS A 735 55.89 20.23 45.29
C LYS A 735 55.22 20.60 46.61
N GLN A 736 54.05 21.25 46.55
CA GLN A 736 53.30 21.71 47.73
C GLN A 736 52.02 20.90 47.94
N ASP A 737 51.66 20.74 49.21
CA ASP A 737 50.40 20.14 49.64
C ASP A 737 49.21 20.83 48.96
N ILE A 738 48.41 20.06 48.23
CA ILE A 738 47.06 20.49 47.91
C ILE A 738 46.21 20.27 49.17
N ILE A 739 46.32 21.19 50.14
CA ILE A 739 45.22 21.40 51.08
C ILE A 739 44.08 21.95 50.22
N PHE A 740 43.08 21.11 49.94
CA PHE A 740 41.87 21.56 49.23
C PHE A 740 41.13 22.57 50.13
N THR A 741 41.47 23.85 50.03
CA THR A 741 40.52 24.92 50.37
C THR A 741 39.50 24.97 49.24
N PHE A 742 38.26 24.59 49.56
CA PHE A 742 37.11 24.76 48.67
C PHE A 742 36.88 26.25 48.42
N ASP A 743 37.44 26.81 47.35
CA ASP A 743 37.00 28.09 46.81
C ASP A 743 35.80 27.83 45.89
N LYS A 744 34.61 28.07 46.43
CA LYS A 744 33.33 27.65 45.86
C LYS A 744 32.77 28.64 44.82
N THR A 745 33.62 29.44 44.18
CA THR A 745 33.19 30.67 43.49
C THR A 745 33.58 30.82 42.02
N LYS A 746 33.84 29.74 41.28
CA LYS A 746 33.82 29.82 39.82
C LYS A 746 32.92 28.78 39.17
N GLU A 747 31.87 29.34 38.57
CA GLU A 747 31.05 28.83 37.48
C GLU A 747 29.85 27.94 37.86
N LEU A 748 28.78 28.66 38.21
CA LEU A 748 27.38 28.31 37.93
C LEU A 748 26.94 29.07 36.67
#